data_AF-A0A0G4IIJ9-F1
#
_entry.id   AF-A0A0G4IIJ9-F1
#
_cell.length_a   1.000
_cell.length_b   1.000
_cell.length_c   1.000
_cell.angle_alpha   90.00
_cell.angle_beta   90.00
_cell.angle_gamma   90.00
#
_symmetry.space_group_name_H-M   'P 1'
#
loop_
_entity.id
_entity.type
_entity.pdbx_description
1 polymer ?
#
loop_
_entity_poly.entity_id
_entity_poly.type
_entity_poly.pdbx_seq_one_letter_code
_entity_poly.pdbx_strand_id
1 'polypeptide(L)'
;MSDGERKPILTVARGLSVQQSRSWWHFVYGKYLPATLLEKFDTDEPYEPTASNKRVPAAVCFVDISGFTKLSEKLILIHGDSASEKLTKYISDYFEKLVSVVYAHGGDIIKFAGDAMLVMWRSPRKKTKGITEKNIKLLGTTSVPVHTLVLRAASCALAIMKSLNNFSPAKGYTLNLHIGIGAGEISELIVGGIDNAWEFFIAGTPIQEMGDALEGAQTGEIALSETAYSLIKNWAVLKSDNSSLLLASGLLHKADINEQSRILENLTEEVPMNRTQICNVPAASEPFLELFIPRIVRARIEHNEQTGIRVAEYRRAYVMFAKILGVDYDKPDVLDTLNESVRVVQGVIKNFEGTVLRLLADDKGTRFKIVFGMPGLMHEDDASRCILAGLEIIRLLPARCNTQAVIGLSVGTVFCGEAGSSARCEYTAVGFHVNLAARLMQQASQLEKGILCSAELFTVAKRQAVVFENCGDVTVKGLSHPITVYRPLGLSSDPNIAIYIKRFGVNVCDSGEGAHGSRATMSEGSIVNRLPERSKITAAIQAVVNDDETQTRILVFEGEKGSGKTTLVRFATTLAATKGVNVHYCTGSISSASTPWSPWTTMLFQALMFDEVRRTEERLSLIVSMLPADLKEMAFVVAELFGLKFTGAPSDRENASGFRNDS
;
A
#
# COMPACT_ATOMS: atom_id res chain seq x y z
N MET A 1 -17.65 -6.54 -39.68
CA MET A 1 -16.36 -6.88 -40.32
C MET A 1 -15.77 -5.55 -40.75
N SER A 2 -14.70 -5.01 -40.20
CA SER A 2 -13.52 -5.58 -39.54
C SER A 2 -13.05 -4.69 -38.39
N ASP A 3 -12.37 -5.33 -37.43
CA ASP A 3 -11.80 -4.79 -36.20
C ASP A 3 -10.99 -3.50 -36.37
N GLY A 4 -11.35 -2.47 -35.60
CA GLY A 4 -10.51 -1.32 -35.33
C GLY A 4 -9.80 -1.50 -33.99
N GLU A 5 -8.51 -1.84 -34.07
CA GLU A 5 -7.61 -1.99 -32.92
C GLU A 5 -7.65 -0.79 -31.97
N ARG A 6 -7.96 -1.06 -30.70
CA ARG A 6 -7.73 -0.12 -29.60
C ARG A 6 -6.22 0.01 -29.36
N LYS A 7 -5.62 1.13 -29.73
CA LYS A 7 -4.26 1.49 -29.33
C LYS A 7 -4.22 1.83 -27.83
N PRO A 8 -3.25 1.32 -27.05
CA PRO A 8 -3.08 1.75 -25.66
C PRO A 8 -2.50 3.16 -25.60
N ILE A 9 -3.10 3.96 -24.72
CA ILE A 9 -2.72 5.33 -24.37
C ILE A 9 -1.50 5.27 -23.44
N LEU A 10 -0.33 5.72 -23.90
CA LEU A 10 0.66 6.47 -23.11
C LEU A 10 1.76 7.00 -24.06
N THR A 11 1.71 8.29 -24.38
CA THR A 11 2.80 8.99 -25.08
C THR A 11 3.45 9.94 -24.08
N VAL A 12 4.45 9.46 -23.34
CA VAL A 12 5.34 10.31 -22.53
C VAL A 12 6.77 9.85 -22.78
N ALA A 13 7.35 10.33 -23.88
CA ALA A 13 8.81 10.41 -24.12
C ALA A 13 9.08 11.10 -25.47
N ARG A 14 8.62 12.35 -25.67
CA ARG A 14 9.07 13.16 -26.80
C ARG A 14 10.32 13.94 -26.37
N GLY A 15 11.50 13.35 -26.54
CA GLY A 15 12.76 14.10 -26.45
C GLY A 15 14.01 13.34 -26.01
N LEU A 16 13.88 12.15 -25.42
CA LEU A 16 15.04 11.34 -25.04
C LEU A 16 15.41 10.38 -26.18
N SER A 17 16.71 10.22 -26.46
CA SER A 17 17.16 9.14 -27.34
C SER A 17 16.76 7.79 -26.72
N VAL A 18 16.54 6.75 -27.53
CA VAL A 18 16.17 5.39 -27.05
C VAL A 18 17.15 4.90 -25.96
N GLN A 19 18.42 5.29 -26.05
CA GLN A 19 19.46 4.94 -25.09
C GLN A 19 19.34 5.72 -23.76
N GLN A 20 18.94 7.01 -23.83
CA GLN A 20 18.66 7.83 -22.64
C GLN A 20 17.34 7.45 -21.96
N SER A 21 16.30 7.11 -22.74
CA SER A 21 15.03 6.59 -22.21
C SER A 21 15.24 5.29 -21.44
N ARG A 22 16.02 4.36 -22.01
CA ARG A 22 16.39 3.08 -21.37
C ARG A 22 17.15 3.25 -20.06
N SER A 23 18.12 4.16 -19.99
CA SER A 23 18.89 4.40 -18.75
C SER A 23 18.04 5.11 -17.69
N TRP A 24 17.18 6.03 -18.11
CA TRP A 24 16.32 6.80 -17.21
C TRP A 24 15.26 5.92 -16.55
N TRP A 25 14.61 5.06 -17.33
CA TRP A 25 13.61 4.11 -16.84
C TRP A 25 14.15 3.16 -15.77
N HIS A 26 15.30 2.54 -16.06
CA HIS A 26 15.99 1.65 -15.12
C HIS A 26 16.38 2.38 -13.83
N PHE A 27 16.80 3.64 -13.94
CA PHE A 27 17.21 4.45 -12.81
C PHE A 27 16.03 4.89 -11.93
N VAL A 28 14.92 5.31 -12.53
CA VAL A 28 13.80 5.92 -11.80
C VAL A 28 12.82 4.88 -11.27
N TYR A 29 12.38 3.95 -12.12
CA TYR A 29 11.35 2.97 -11.77
C TYR A 29 11.92 1.63 -11.34
N GLY A 30 13.07 1.24 -11.90
CA GLY A 30 13.71 -0.04 -11.61
C GLY A 30 13.91 -0.25 -10.11
N LYS A 31 14.32 0.79 -9.36
CA LYS A 31 14.53 0.71 -7.90
C LYS A 31 13.29 0.24 -7.11
N TYR A 32 12.08 0.38 -7.65
CA TYR A 32 10.84 -0.06 -7.00
C TYR A 32 10.50 -1.54 -7.19
N LEU A 33 11.17 -2.21 -8.12
CA LEU A 33 10.85 -3.58 -8.52
C LEU A 33 12.01 -4.54 -8.15
N PRO A 34 11.71 -5.80 -7.77
CA PRO A 34 12.73 -6.81 -7.55
C PRO A 34 13.38 -7.24 -8.87
N ALA A 35 14.63 -7.69 -8.82
CA ALA A 35 15.37 -8.11 -10.01
C ALA A 35 14.70 -9.32 -10.69
N THR A 36 14.11 -10.22 -9.91
CA THR A 36 13.38 -11.39 -10.40
C THR A 36 12.17 -11.02 -11.26
N LEU A 37 11.46 -9.95 -10.93
CA LEU A 37 10.38 -9.45 -11.77
C LEU A 37 10.95 -8.83 -13.04
N LEU A 38 11.98 -7.99 -12.91
CA LEU A 38 12.64 -7.34 -14.05
C LEU A 38 13.24 -8.35 -15.05
N GLU A 39 13.78 -9.48 -14.58
CA GLU A 39 14.24 -10.59 -15.44
C GLU A 39 13.12 -11.21 -16.30
N LYS A 40 11.84 -11.02 -15.94
CA LYS A 40 10.73 -11.48 -16.80
C LYS A 40 10.52 -10.57 -18.01
N PHE A 41 10.94 -9.32 -17.89
CA PHE A 41 10.89 -8.30 -18.95
C PHE A 41 12.17 -8.26 -19.78
N ASP A 42 13.23 -8.97 -19.37
CA ASP A 42 14.48 -9.09 -20.11
C ASP A 42 14.35 -10.11 -21.24
N THR A 43 13.64 -9.74 -22.31
CA THR A 43 13.28 -10.59 -23.44
C THR A 43 13.51 -9.86 -24.77
N ASP A 44 13.69 -10.62 -25.85
CA ASP A 44 13.82 -10.02 -27.19
C ASP A 44 12.44 -9.61 -27.74
N GLU A 45 11.38 -10.32 -27.34
CA GLU A 45 9.99 -10.06 -27.72
C GLU A 45 9.23 -9.31 -26.61
N PRO A 46 8.21 -8.49 -26.95
CA PRO A 46 7.39 -7.81 -25.96
C PRO A 46 6.73 -8.77 -24.97
N TYR A 47 6.95 -8.52 -23.68
CA TYR A 47 6.29 -9.18 -22.56
C TYR A 47 5.13 -8.32 -22.02
N GLU A 48 3.93 -8.90 -21.95
CA GLU A 48 2.76 -8.37 -21.25
C GLU A 48 2.47 -9.26 -20.02
N PRO A 49 2.25 -8.67 -18.82
CA PRO A 49 2.01 -9.42 -17.61
C PRO A 49 0.66 -10.15 -17.67
N THR A 50 0.71 -11.43 -17.37
CA THR A 50 -0.46 -12.29 -17.18
C THR A 50 -0.38 -13.00 -15.84
N ALA A 51 -1.53 -13.45 -15.34
CA ALA A 51 -1.57 -14.24 -14.12
C ALA A 51 -0.69 -15.49 -14.32
N SER A 52 0.29 -15.69 -13.44
CA SER A 52 1.23 -16.80 -13.55
C SER A 52 1.74 -17.26 -12.19
N ASN A 53 2.01 -18.56 -12.10
CA ASN A 53 2.69 -19.19 -10.97
C ASN A 53 3.89 -19.97 -11.52
N LYS A 54 5.11 -19.58 -11.13
CA LYS A 54 6.32 -20.32 -11.49
C LYS A 54 6.97 -20.87 -10.21
N ARG A 55 7.05 -22.20 -10.11
CA ARG A 55 7.81 -22.84 -9.02
C ARG A 55 9.30 -22.85 -9.32
N VAL A 56 10.10 -22.46 -8.35
CA VAL A 56 11.56 -22.39 -8.44
C VAL A 56 12.21 -22.86 -7.13
N PRO A 57 13.29 -23.66 -7.20
CA PRO A 57 14.11 -23.94 -6.04
C PRO A 57 14.81 -22.66 -5.56
N ALA A 58 14.68 -22.32 -4.28
CA ALA A 58 15.21 -21.11 -3.70
C ALA A 58 15.60 -21.26 -2.22
N ALA A 59 16.46 -20.36 -1.76
CA ALA A 59 16.60 -20.02 -0.35
C ALA A 59 15.96 -18.65 -0.12
N VAL A 60 15.28 -18.48 1.01
CA VAL A 60 14.62 -17.23 1.40
C VAL A 60 15.13 -16.79 2.75
N CYS A 61 15.20 -15.48 2.95
CA CYS A 61 15.61 -14.88 4.21
C CYS A 61 14.66 -13.74 4.57
N PHE A 62 14.24 -13.71 5.83
CA PHE A 62 13.49 -12.60 6.40
C PHE A 62 14.34 -11.90 7.45
N VAL A 63 14.64 -10.64 7.19
CA VAL A 63 15.42 -9.78 8.08
C VAL A 63 14.42 -8.89 8.81
N ASP A 64 14.14 -9.19 10.07
CA ASP A 64 13.24 -8.37 10.90
C ASP A 64 14.04 -7.33 11.69
N ILE A 65 13.76 -6.06 11.43
CA ILE A 65 14.48 -4.93 12.01
C ILE A 65 13.64 -4.33 13.13
N SER A 66 14.09 -4.55 14.36
CA SER A 66 13.44 -4.03 15.54
C SER A 66 13.96 -2.63 15.92
N GLY A 67 13.04 -1.77 16.35
CA GLY A 67 13.36 -0.43 16.88
C GLY A 67 12.94 0.74 15.99
N PHE A 68 12.62 0.52 14.71
CA PHE A 68 12.19 1.58 13.79
C PHE A 68 10.88 2.24 14.19
N THR A 69 9.88 1.44 14.57
CA THR A 69 8.60 1.99 15.01
C THR A 69 8.79 2.88 16.25
N LYS A 70 9.58 2.45 17.24
CA LYS A 70 9.91 3.23 18.44
C LYS A 70 10.69 4.51 18.11
N LEU A 71 11.59 4.44 17.13
CA LEU A 71 12.33 5.60 16.63
C LEU A 71 11.36 6.61 16.00
N SER A 72 10.47 6.17 15.11
CA SER A 72 9.47 7.02 14.45
C SER A 72 8.59 7.75 15.46
N GLU A 73 8.04 7.04 16.45
CA GLU A 73 7.19 7.62 17.49
C GLU A 73 7.93 8.70 18.32
N LYS A 74 9.16 8.40 18.75
CA LYS A 74 9.96 9.37 19.52
C LYS A 74 10.36 10.59 18.68
N LEU A 75 10.67 10.42 17.40
CA LEU A 75 11.05 11.55 16.55
C LEU A 75 9.88 12.52 16.36
N ILE A 76 8.65 12.03 16.22
CA ILE A 76 7.45 12.88 16.17
C ILE A 76 7.34 13.73 17.44
N LEU A 77 7.50 13.10 18.62
CA LEU A 77 7.38 13.79 19.91
C LEU A 77 8.45 14.87 20.11
N ILE A 78 9.67 14.66 19.61
CA ILE A 78 10.83 15.55 19.86
C ILE A 78 10.97 16.63 18.78
N HIS A 79 10.65 16.31 17.52
CA HIS A 79 10.98 17.14 16.37
C HIS A 79 9.77 17.64 15.57
N GLY A 80 8.54 17.27 15.95
CA GLY A 80 7.32 17.76 15.31
C GLY A 80 7.36 17.62 13.79
N ASP A 81 7.23 18.74 13.08
CA ASP A 81 7.17 18.78 11.62
C ASP A 81 8.49 18.35 10.93
N SER A 82 9.65 18.50 11.56
CA SER A 82 10.95 18.05 11.02
C SER A 82 11.23 16.56 11.28
N ALA A 83 10.31 15.83 11.90
CA ALA A 83 10.50 14.41 12.22
C ALA A 83 10.59 13.54 10.96
N SER A 84 9.86 13.86 9.89
CA SER A 84 9.81 13.06 8.67
C SER A 84 11.16 13.05 7.94
N GLU A 85 11.82 14.20 7.80
CA GLU A 85 13.12 14.32 7.15
C GLU A 85 14.21 13.54 7.92
N LYS A 86 14.23 13.67 9.25
CA LYS A 86 15.19 12.96 10.10
C LYS A 86 14.97 11.46 10.06
N LEU A 87 13.72 11.01 10.16
CA LEU A 87 13.40 9.59 10.08
C LEU A 87 13.80 9.02 8.72
N THR A 88 13.48 9.70 7.62
CA THR A 88 13.89 9.30 6.27
C THR A 88 15.40 9.17 6.18
N LYS A 89 16.17 10.15 6.69
CA LYS A 89 17.63 10.10 6.68
C LYS A 89 18.17 8.87 7.42
N TYR A 90 17.74 8.65 8.66
CA TYR A 90 18.20 7.51 9.47
C TYR A 90 17.81 6.16 8.88
N ILE A 91 16.59 6.06 8.31
CA ILE A 91 16.11 4.88 7.59
C ILE A 91 16.98 4.64 6.36
N SER A 92 17.19 5.66 5.52
CA SER A 92 17.96 5.53 4.28
C SER A 92 19.41 5.10 4.55
N ASP A 93 20.11 5.70 5.52
CA ASP A 93 21.50 5.33 5.85
C ASP A 93 21.62 3.86 6.28
N TYR A 94 20.65 3.38 7.05
CA TYR A 94 20.59 1.98 7.47
C TYR A 94 20.30 1.05 6.30
N PHE A 95 19.28 1.36 5.50
CA PHE A 95 18.89 0.53 4.37
C PHE A 95 19.93 0.52 3.26
N GLU A 96 20.69 1.61 3.05
CA GLU A 96 21.78 1.63 2.06
C GLU A 96 22.82 0.56 2.38
N LYS A 97 23.25 0.46 3.65
CA LYS A 97 24.15 -0.59 4.11
C LYS A 97 23.53 -1.97 4.00
N LEU A 98 22.30 -2.15 4.48
CA LEU A 98 21.61 -3.45 4.43
C LEU A 98 21.48 -3.97 2.99
N VAL A 99 21.00 -3.12 2.09
CA VAL A 99 20.84 -3.46 0.66
C VAL A 99 22.18 -3.78 0.03
N SER A 100 23.24 -3.02 0.35
CA SER A 100 24.59 -3.29 -0.18
C SER A 100 25.11 -4.67 0.20
N VAL A 101 24.91 -5.11 1.45
CA VAL A 101 25.33 -6.44 1.91
C VAL A 101 24.51 -7.51 1.20
N VAL A 102 23.19 -7.37 1.16
CA VAL A 102 22.32 -8.33 0.46
C VAL A 102 22.74 -8.53 -0.99
N TYR A 103 23.02 -7.43 -1.70
CA TYR A 103 23.45 -7.49 -3.10
C TYR A 103 24.86 -8.02 -3.27
N ALA A 104 25.80 -7.72 -2.38
CA ALA A 104 27.14 -8.33 -2.42
C ALA A 104 27.09 -9.86 -2.32
N HIS A 105 26.13 -10.40 -1.56
CA HIS A 105 25.89 -11.83 -1.44
C HIS A 105 24.94 -12.41 -2.49
N GLY A 106 24.58 -11.65 -3.54
CA GLY A 106 23.77 -12.12 -4.66
C GLY A 106 22.29 -12.36 -4.33
N GLY A 107 21.77 -11.78 -3.25
CA GLY A 107 20.37 -11.86 -2.87
C GLY A 107 19.50 -10.87 -3.65
N ASP A 108 18.29 -11.27 -4.01
CA ASP A 108 17.27 -10.37 -4.58
C ASP A 108 16.30 -9.92 -3.49
N ILE A 109 16.11 -8.62 -3.34
CA ILE A 109 15.20 -8.05 -2.35
C ILE A 109 13.81 -8.02 -2.95
N ILE A 110 12.99 -8.99 -2.55
CA ILE A 110 11.66 -9.20 -3.10
C ILE A 110 10.72 -8.11 -2.62
N LYS A 111 10.60 -7.92 -1.32
CA LYS A 111 9.75 -6.89 -0.73
C LYS A 111 10.31 -6.37 0.58
N PHE A 112 9.94 -5.13 0.91
CA PHE A 112 10.01 -4.65 2.28
C PHE A 112 8.68 -5.01 2.95
N ALA A 113 8.67 -5.28 4.25
CA ALA A 113 7.47 -5.62 5.00
C ALA A 113 7.41 -4.77 6.27
N GLY A 114 7.02 -3.49 6.11
CA GLY A 114 7.13 -2.52 7.20
C GLY A 114 8.59 -2.19 7.47
N ASP A 115 9.08 -2.61 8.64
CA ASP A 115 10.46 -2.57 9.10
C ASP A 115 11.24 -3.87 8.82
N ALA A 116 10.66 -4.85 8.14
CA ALA A 116 11.38 -6.07 7.73
C ALA A 116 11.71 -6.09 6.23
N MET A 117 12.55 -7.04 5.83
CA MET A 117 12.96 -7.28 4.44
C MET A 117 12.89 -8.77 4.09
N LEU A 118 12.24 -9.10 2.97
CA LEU A 118 12.20 -10.45 2.41
C LEU A 118 13.16 -10.53 1.22
N VAL A 119 14.11 -11.46 1.29
CA VAL A 119 15.19 -11.66 0.32
C VAL A 119 15.14 -13.08 -0.22
N MET A 120 15.47 -13.26 -1.50
CA MET A 120 15.48 -14.56 -2.17
C MET A 120 16.80 -14.79 -2.91
N TRP A 121 17.30 -16.03 -2.83
CA TRP A 121 18.38 -16.56 -3.66
C TRP A 121 17.81 -17.70 -4.49
N ARG A 122 17.95 -17.61 -5.82
CA ARG A 122 17.54 -18.65 -6.77
C ARG A 122 18.56 -18.79 -7.89
N SER A 123 18.43 -19.85 -8.68
CA SER A 123 19.20 -19.98 -9.92
C SER A 123 18.80 -18.87 -10.93
N PRO A 124 19.77 -18.22 -11.60
CA PRO A 124 19.50 -17.23 -12.66
C PRO A 124 18.72 -17.85 -13.85
N ARG A 125 17.88 -17.04 -14.53
CA ARG A 125 17.14 -17.49 -15.74
C ARG A 125 18.04 -17.68 -16.97
N LYS A 126 19.03 -16.80 -17.15
CA LYS A 126 19.98 -16.83 -18.27
C LYS A 126 21.38 -17.19 -17.76
N LYS A 127 22.19 -17.82 -18.62
CA LYS A 127 23.64 -17.96 -18.36
C LYS A 127 24.27 -16.57 -18.33
N THR A 128 24.52 -16.02 -17.16
CA THR A 128 25.22 -14.75 -17.01
C THR A 128 26.66 -14.93 -17.51
N LYS A 129 27.05 -14.24 -18.59
CA LYS A 129 28.41 -14.30 -19.15
C LYS A 129 29.45 -14.00 -18.04
N GLY A 130 30.39 -14.92 -17.84
CA GLY A 130 31.49 -14.80 -16.87
C GLY A 130 31.27 -15.51 -15.52
N ILE A 131 30.03 -15.57 -15.03
CA ILE A 131 29.72 -16.05 -13.66
C ILE A 131 29.47 -17.56 -13.62
N THR A 132 28.80 -18.08 -14.65
CA THR A 132 28.31 -19.45 -14.63
C THR A 132 29.31 -20.45 -15.18
N GLU A 133 30.15 -20.11 -16.15
CA GLU A 133 31.00 -21.14 -16.81
C GLU A 133 32.04 -21.80 -15.90
N LYS A 134 32.62 -21.08 -14.94
CA LYS A 134 33.62 -21.65 -14.01
C LYS A 134 32.97 -22.54 -12.94
N ASN A 135 31.89 -22.06 -12.31
CA ASN A 135 31.18 -22.78 -11.23
C ASN A 135 30.25 -23.89 -11.76
N ILE A 136 29.63 -23.71 -12.93
CA ILE A 136 28.85 -24.77 -13.62
C ILE A 136 29.75 -25.90 -14.13
N LYS A 137 30.97 -25.60 -14.60
CA LYS A 137 31.92 -26.66 -15.00
C LYS A 137 32.35 -27.54 -13.83
N LEU A 138 32.46 -26.96 -12.63
CA LEU A 138 32.80 -27.70 -11.40
C LEU A 138 31.63 -28.54 -10.86
N LEU A 139 30.39 -28.10 -11.06
CA LEU A 139 29.19 -28.77 -10.53
C LEU A 139 28.49 -29.69 -11.53
N GLY A 140 28.80 -29.60 -12.83
CA GLY A 140 28.20 -30.44 -13.87
C GLY A 140 26.72 -30.16 -14.16
N THR A 141 26.13 -29.08 -13.60
CA THR A 141 24.70 -28.76 -13.70
C THR A 141 24.45 -27.36 -14.26
N THR A 142 23.35 -27.19 -15.01
CA THR A 142 22.92 -25.86 -15.53
C THR A 142 22.27 -24.97 -14.48
N SER A 143 21.88 -25.52 -13.33
CA SER A 143 21.27 -24.83 -12.18
C SER A 143 22.19 -24.85 -10.96
N VAL A 144 22.11 -23.80 -10.14
CA VAL A 144 22.79 -23.72 -8.84
C VAL A 144 22.07 -24.62 -7.84
N PRO A 145 22.76 -25.57 -7.19
CA PRO A 145 22.15 -26.45 -6.18
C PRO A 145 21.55 -25.67 -5.01
N VAL A 146 20.42 -26.15 -4.46
CA VAL A 146 19.70 -25.44 -3.39
C VAL A 146 20.55 -25.24 -2.13
N HIS A 147 21.35 -26.23 -1.72
CA HIS A 147 22.25 -26.07 -0.56
C HIS A 147 23.24 -24.90 -0.73
N THR A 148 23.69 -24.62 -1.96
CA THR A 148 24.53 -23.46 -2.26
C THR A 148 23.79 -22.14 -2.06
N LEU A 149 22.52 -22.09 -2.44
CA LEU A 149 21.65 -20.91 -2.21
C LEU A 149 21.47 -20.67 -0.70
N VAL A 150 21.29 -21.73 0.08
CA VAL A 150 21.18 -21.65 1.55
C VAL A 150 22.48 -21.16 2.18
N LEU A 151 23.64 -21.66 1.74
CA LEU A 151 24.95 -21.19 2.21
C LEU A 151 25.15 -19.69 1.93
N ARG A 152 24.70 -19.19 0.77
CA ARG A 152 24.74 -17.76 0.44
C ARG A 152 23.82 -16.94 1.33
N ALA A 153 22.60 -17.40 1.56
CA ALA A 153 21.66 -16.76 2.49
C ALA A 153 22.24 -16.72 3.92
N ALA A 154 22.83 -17.81 4.40
CA ALA A 154 23.47 -17.88 5.72
C ALA A 154 24.70 -16.98 5.84
N SER A 155 25.56 -16.95 4.81
CA SER A 155 26.71 -16.04 4.76
C SER A 155 26.27 -14.57 4.77
N CYS A 156 25.25 -14.23 3.98
CA CYS A 156 24.64 -12.90 3.99
C CYS A 156 24.09 -12.53 5.36
N ALA A 157 23.33 -13.42 6.00
CA ALA A 157 22.76 -13.20 7.33
C ALA A 157 23.84 -12.94 8.39
N LEU A 158 24.95 -13.70 8.35
CA LEU A 158 26.11 -13.48 9.23
C LEU A 158 26.77 -12.11 8.98
N ALA A 159 26.94 -11.71 7.72
CA ALA A 159 27.50 -10.41 7.36
C ALA A 159 26.60 -9.25 7.80
N ILE A 160 25.29 -9.39 7.63
CA ILE A 160 24.28 -8.45 8.12
C ILE A 160 24.35 -8.35 9.65
N MET A 161 24.33 -9.48 10.36
CA MET A 161 24.36 -9.51 11.82
C MET A 161 25.64 -8.85 12.37
N LYS A 162 26.79 -9.10 11.74
CA LYS A 162 28.08 -8.49 12.11
C LYS A 162 28.12 -6.98 11.89
N SER A 163 27.50 -6.47 10.83
CA SER A 163 27.63 -5.07 10.41
C SER A 163 26.52 -4.15 10.90
N LEU A 164 25.33 -4.69 11.17
CA LEU A 164 24.11 -3.90 11.39
C LEU A 164 23.35 -4.25 12.68
N ASN A 165 23.70 -5.33 13.39
CA ASN A 165 23.12 -5.55 14.71
C ASN A 165 23.66 -4.52 15.72
N ASN A 166 22.81 -4.05 16.64
CA ASN A 166 23.10 -2.94 17.54
C ASN A 166 23.49 -1.62 16.84
N PHE A 167 22.98 -1.37 15.63
CA PHE A 167 23.28 -0.15 14.89
C PHE A 167 22.65 1.07 15.57
N SER A 168 23.43 2.13 15.81
CA SER A 168 22.92 3.37 16.40
C SER A 168 22.82 4.47 15.34
N PRO A 169 21.62 4.73 14.78
CA PRO A 169 21.45 5.80 13.78
C PRO A 169 21.57 7.20 14.40
N ALA A 170 21.29 7.31 15.71
CA ALA A 170 21.38 8.54 16.48
C ALA A 170 21.60 8.21 17.96
N LYS A 171 22.19 9.16 18.71
CA LYS A 171 22.48 9.00 20.14
C LYS A 171 21.23 8.61 20.92
N GLY A 172 21.29 7.48 21.62
CA GLY A 172 20.17 6.97 22.44
C GLY A 172 19.18 6.05 21.69
N TYR A 173 19.48 5.71 20.43
CA TYR A 173 18.68 4.79 19.63
C TYR A 173 19.54 3.64 19.15
N THR A 174 19.01 2.44 19.26
CA THR A 174 19.65 1.21 18.78
C THR A 174 18.64 0.43 17.97
N LEU A 175 19.04 0.04 16.77
CA LEU A 175 18.32 -0.88 15.90
C LEU A 175 18.97 -2.25 16.04
N ASN A 176 18.13 -3.27 16.22
CA ASN A 176 18.59 -4.65 16.34
C ASN A 176 17.90 -5.53 15.30
N LEU A 177 18.52 -6.66 15.02
CA LEU A 177 18.11 -7.57 13.97
C LEU A 177 17.86 -8.96 14.49
N HIS A 178 16.93 -9.67 13.90
CA HIS A 178 16.88 -11.12 13.94
C HIS A 178 16.49 -11.62 12.56
N ILE A 179 17.01 -12.79 12.19
CA ILE A 179 16.99 -13.25 10.81
C ILE A 179 16.51 -14.69 10.75
N GLY A 180 15.54 -14.97 9.88
CA GLY A 180 15.07 -16.31 9.59
C GLY A 180 15.54 -16.73 8.20
N ILE A 181 15.89 -18.00 8.02
CA ILE A 181 16.27 -18.58 6.72
C ILE A 181 15.45 -19.84 6.47
N GLY A 182 14.80 -19.90 5.31
CA GLY A 182 14.11 -21.07 4.80
C GLY A 182 14.64 -21.50 3.43
N ALA A 183 14.29 -22.71 3.01
CA ALA A 183 14.72 -23.25 1.72
C ALA A 183 13.73 -24.26 1.15
N GLY A 184 13.63 -24.32 -0.18
CA GLY A 184 12.79 -25.29 -0.87
C GLY A 184 12.21 -24.73 -2.17
N GLU A 185 11.10 -25.31 -2.62
CA GLU A 185 10.36 -24.80 -3.79
C GLU A 185 9.51 -23.59 -3.41
N ILE A 186 9.69 -22.48 -4.12
CA ILE A 186 8.95 -21.23 -3.96
C ILE A 186 8.10 -20.98 -5.21
N SER A 187 6.86 -20.53 -5.00
CA SER A 187 5.97 -20.02 -6.05
C SER A 187 6.22 -18.52 -6.29
N GLU A 188 6.73 -18.16 -7.47
CA GLU A 188 6.74 -16.79 -7.98
C GLU A 188 5.39 -16.47 -8.63
N LEU A 189 4.60 -15.61 -7.99
CA LEU A 189 3.22 -15.31 -8.40
C LEU A 189 3.11 -13.91 -9.02
N ILE A 190 2.40 -13.83 -10.15
CA ILE A 190 1.86 -12.58 -10.71
C ILE A 190 0.35 -12.72 -10.72
N VAL A 191 -0.36 -11.78 -10.09
CA VAL A 191 -1.82 -11.81 -9.95
C VAL A 191 -2.42 -10.39 -9.99
N GLY A 192 -3.72 -10.30 -10.22
CA GLY A 192 -4.46 -9.04 -10.19
C GLY A 192 -4.78 -8.50 -11.59
N GLY A 193 -4.32 -7.28 -11.87
CA GLY A 193 -4.57 -6.57 -13.12
C GLY A 193 -5.85 -5.73 -13.11
N ILE A 194 -6.57 -5.65 -11.98
CA ILE A 194 -7.66 -4.67 -11.86
C ILE A 194 -7.05 -3.30 -11.65
N ASP A 195 -7.58 -2.31 -12.37
CA ASP A 195 -7.17 -0.92 -12.23
C ASP A 195 -5.71 -0.65 -12.62
N ASN A 196 -5.19 -1.40 -13.60
CA ASN A 196 -3.80 -1.26 -14.06
C ASN A 196 -2.81 -1.46 -12.88
N ALA A 197 -3.10 -2.45 -12.03
CA ALA A 197 -2.29 -2.82 -10.87
C ALA A 197 -2.05 -4.34 -10.85
N TRP A 198 -0.82 -4.75 -11.12
CA TRP A 198 -0.36 -6.13 -11.01
C TRP A 198 0.46 -6.31 -9.73
N GLU A 199 0.29 -7.44 -9.06
CA GLU A 199 1.05 -7.79 -7.87
C GLU A 199 2.04 -8.91 -8.20
N PHE A 200 3.31 -8.70 -7.88
CA PHE A 200 4.33 -9.75 -7.84
C PHE A 200 4.66 -10.07 -6.38
N PHE A 201 4.65 -11.34 -6.00
CA PHE A 201 5.10 -11.79 -4.69
C PHE A 201 5.56 -13.25 -4.75
N ILE A 202 6.24 -13.71 -3.69
CA ILE A 202 6.65 -15.10 -3.54
C ILE A 202 5.87 -15.76 -2.41
N ALA A 203 5.62 -17.06 -2.53
CA ALA A 203 4.89 -17.85 -1.54
C ALA A 203 5.35 -19.31 -1.50
N GLY A 204 4.99 -20.02 -0.44
CA GLY A 204 5.22 -21.45 -0.27
C GLY A 204 5.73 -21.82 1.11
N THR A 205 5.84 -23.13 1.35
CA THR A 205 6.32 -23.73 2.60
C THR A 205 7.63 -23.15 3.13
N PRO A 206 8.65 -22.85 2.28
CA PRO A 206 9.90 -22.27 2.80
C PRO A 206 9.72 -20.92 3.51
N ILE A 207 8.70 -20.13 3.16
CA ILE A 207 8.40 -18.86 3.85
C ILE A 207 7.74 -19.12 5.21
N GLN A 208 6.87 -20.13 5.28
CA GLN A 208 6.19 -20.53 6.52
C GLN A 208 7.21 -21.08 7.52
N GLU A 209 8.01 -22.07 7.12
CA GLU A 209 9.03 -22.66 7.99
C GLU A 209 10.08 -21.65 8.47
N MET A 210 10.46 -20.70 7.59
CA MET A 210 11.34 -19.59 7.94
C MET A 210 10.71 -18.69 9.01
N GLY A 211 9.41 -18.44 8.90
CA GLY A 211 8.62 -17.69 9.87
C GLY A 211 8.58 -18.37 11.22
N ASP A 212 8.27 -19.66 11.24
CA ASP A 212 8.22 -20.48 12.46
C ASP A 212 9.59 -20.51 13.17
N ALA A 213 10.66 -20.68 12.40
CA ALA A 213 12.03 -20.62 12.91
C ALA A 213 12.36 -19.24 13.51
N LEU A 214 11.90 -18.16 12.86
CA LEU A 214 12.12 -16.79 13.31
C LEU A 214 11.35 -16.45 14.59
N GLU A 215 10.13 -16.97 14.77
CA GLU A 215 9.32 -16.73 15.96
C GLU A 215 9.97 -17.31 17.23
N GLY A 216 10.72 -18.41 17.10
CA GLY A 216 11.52 -18.99 18.17
C GLY A 216 12.85 -18.26 18.45
N ALA A 217 13.25 -17.31 17.59
CA ALA A 217 14.53 -16.63 17.67
C ALA A 217 14.46 -15.34 18.50
N GLN A 218 15.52 -15.05 19.24
CA GLN A 218 15.68 -13.78 19.95
C GLN A 218 16.33 -12.72 19.06
N THR A 219 16.24 -11.47 19.52
CA THR A 219 16.97 -10.36 18.92
C THR A 219 18.48 -10.63 18.95
N GLY A 220 19.14 -10.50 17.80
CA GLY A 220 20.55 -10.78 17.60
C GLY A 220 20.84 -12.19 17.08
N GLU A 221 19.81 -12.99 16.78
CA GLU A 221 19.96 -14.39 16.36
C GLU A 221 19.60 -14.62 14.90
N ILE A 222 20.17 -15.69 14.33
CA ILE A 222 19.88 -16.18 12.99
C ILE A 222 19.32 -17.59 13.14
N ALA A 223 18.07 -17.81 12.75
CA ALA A 223 17.39 -19.09 12.80
C ALA A 223 17.30 -19.74 11.42
N LEU A 224 17.59 -21.04 11.36
CA LEU A 224 17.39 -21.87 10.18
C LEU A 224 16.10 -22.67 10.34
N SER A 225 15.31 -22.79 9.28
CA SER A 225 14.30 -23.84 9.24
C SER A 225 14.95 -25.23 9.22
N GLU A 226 14.19 -26.26 9.60
CA GLU A 226 14.65 -27.66 9.57
C GLU A 226 15.15 -28.05 8.17
N THR A 227 14.42 -27.64 7.13
CA THR A 227 14.80 -27.88 5.72
C THR A 227 16.11 -27.16 5.38
N ALA A 228 16.24 -25.89 5.76
CA ALA A 228 17.47 -25.12 5.51
C ALA A 228 18.68 -25.75 6.23
N TYR A 229 18.53 -26.11 7.50
CA TYR A 229 19.58 -26.78 8.27
C TYR A 229 19.96 -28.13 7.66
N SER A 230 18.99 -28.99 7.33
CA SER A 230 19.23 -30.30 6.71
C SER A 230 20.08 -30.21 5.44
N LEU A 231 19.88 -29.14 4.63
CA LEU A 231 20.66 -28.88 3.42
C LEU A 231 22.11 -28.45 3.69
N ILE A 232 22.38 -27.80 4.83
CA ILE A 232 23.71 -27.25 5.16
C ILE A 232 24.33 -27.79 6.45
N LYS A 233 23.80 -28.86 7.04
CA LYS A 233 24.20 -29.41 8.35
C LYS A 233 25.70 -29.69 8.49
N ASN A 234 26.36 -29.99 7.38
CA ASN A 234 27.80 -30.28 7.35
C ASN A 234 28.67 -29.01 7.45
N TRP A 235 28.07 -27.84 7.26
CA TRP A 235 28.73 -26.53 7.26
C TRP A 235 28.19 -25.59 8.34
N ALA A 236 26.96 -25.78 8.83
CA ALA A 236 26.37 -24.94 9.86
C ALA A 236 27.00 -25.19 11.24
N VAL A 237 27.43 -24.13 11.93
CA VAL A 237 27.77 -24.17 13.37
C VAL A 237 26.57 -23.68 14.15
N LEU A 238 25.89 -24.59 14.86
CA LEU A 238 24.78 -24.25 15.72
C LEU A 238 25.25 -23.79 17.11
N LYS A 239 24.41 -23.02 17.81
CA LYS A 239 24.60 -22.75 19.24
C LYS A 239 24.50 -24.05 20.04
N SER A 240 25.16 -24.10 21.20
CA SER A 240 25.34 -25.31 22.01
C SER A 240 24.09 -25.77 22.77
N ASP A 241 22.99 -25.01 22.71
CA ASP A 241 21.70 -25.39 23.26
C ASP A 241 20.99 -26.35 22.29
N ASN A 242 21.05 -27.65 22.60
CA ASN A 242 20.64 -28.82 21.79
C ASN A 242 19.18 -28.84 21.23
N SER A 243 18.41 -27.76 21.32
CA SER A 243 17.03 -27.67 20.84
C SER A 243 16.76 -26.55 19.83
N SER A 244 17.75 -25.69 19.53
CA SER A 244 17.54 -24.52 18.66
C SER A 244 18.42 -24.59 17.41
N LEU A 245 17.81 -24.44 16.22
CA LEU A 245 18.53 -24.37 14.93
C LEU A 245 19.10 -22.96 14.70
N LEU A 246 19.79 -22.44 15.71
CA LEU A 246 20.37 -21.10 15.71
C LEU A 246 21.82 -21.14 15.25
N LEU A 247 22.14 -20.37 14.21
CA LEU A 247 23.53 -20.19 13.77
C LEU A 247 24.32 -19.39 14.81
N ALA A 248 25.42 -19.95 15.29
CA ALA A 248 26.19 -19.38 16.39
C ALA A 248 26.96 -18.11 16.02
N SER A 249 27.87 -18.21 15.04
CA SER A 249 28.70 -17.09 14.59
C SER A 249 29.47 -17.34 13.29
N GLY A 250 29.36 -18.52 12.70
CA GLY A 250 30.11 -18.88 11.51
C GLY A 250 29.60 -20.13 10.83
N LEU A 251 30.07 -20.34 9.61
CA LEU A 251 30.00 -21.62 8.91
C LEU A 251 31.36 -22.31 9.12
N LEU A 252 31.39 -23.63 9.30
CA LEU A 252 32.64 -24.39 9.43
C LEU A 252 33.47 -24.18 8.17
N HIS A 253 34.61 -23.49 8.33
CA HIS A 253 35.73 -23.63 7.42
C HIS A 253 36.39 -24.96 7.75
N LYS A 254 35.99 -26.04 7.08
CA LYS A 254 36.53 -27.35 7.40
C LYS A 254 38.00 -27.37 6.99
N ALA A 255 38.89 -27.21 7.97
CA ALA A 255 40.33 -27.32 7.79
C ALA A 255 40.79 -28.75 7.41
N ASP A 256 39.87 -29.66 7.01
CA ASP A 256 40.18 -31.08 6.81
C ASP A 256 39.29 -31.85 5.82
N ILE A 257 38.64 -31.24 4.81
CA ILE A 257 38.07 -32.04 3.70
C ILE A 257 38.22 -31.33 2.35
N ASN A 258 39.11 -31.88 1.50
CA ASN A 258 39.11 -32.03 0.03
C ASN A 258 38.45 -30.93 -0.86
N GLU A 259 38.39 -31.20 -2.17
CA GLU A 259 37.91 -30.34 -3.28
C GLU A 259 36.63 -29.53 -2.99
N GLN A 260 35.76 -30.01 -2.09
CA GLN A 260 34.53 -29.34 -1.62
C GLN A 260 34.75 -28.05 -0.83
N SER A 261 35.87 -27.87 -0.13
CA SER A 261 36.16 -26.63 0.61
C SER A 261 36.57 -25.48 -0.32
N ARG A 262 37.31 -25.77 -1.40
CA ARG A 262 37.57 -24.83 -2.49
C ARG A 262 36.29 -24.47 -3.25
N ILE A 263 35.38 -25.43 -3.39
CA ILE A 263 34.04 -25.18 -3.95
C ILE A 263 33.25 -24.25 -3.04
N LEU A 264 33.31 -24.38 -1.71
CA LEU A 264 32.65 -23.45 -0.79
C LEU A 264 33.17 -22.02 -0.95
N GLU A 265 34.51 -21.83 -0.93
CA GLU A 265 35.17 -20.54 -1.14
C GLU A 265 34.78 -19.94 -2.51
N ASN A 266 34.79 -20.73 -3.59
CA ASN A 266 34.41 -20.30 -4.95
C ASN A 266 32.88 -20.14 -5.17
N LEU A 267 32.04 -20.76 -4.33
CA LEU A 267 30.58 -20.59 -4.34
C LEU A 267 30.15 -19.36 -3.53
N THR A 268 30.93 -19.02 -2.50
CA THR A 268 30.86 -17.77 -1.74
C THR A 268 31.65 -16.64 -2.39
N GLU A 269 32.53 -16.90 -3.37
CA GLU A 269 33.14 -15.85 -4.20
C GLU A 269 32.01 -14.98 -4.74
N GLU A 270 32.00 -13.76 -4.25
CA GLU A 270 30.95 -12.78 -4.38
C GLU A 270 30.60 -12.61 -5.85
N VAL A 271 29.37 -12.96 -6.21
CA VAL A 271 28.79 -12.48 -7.45
C VAL A 271 27.76 -11.46 -7.03
N PRO A 272 28.14 -10.16 -7.04
CA PRO A 272 27.21 -9.12 -6.71
C PRO A 272 25.98 -9.26 -7.59
N MET A 273 24.81 -9.07 -6.99
CA MET A 273 23.57 -8.92 -7.73
C MET A 273 23.70 -7.68 -8.62
N ASN A 274 24.00 -7.89 -9.90
CA ASN A 274 24.28 -6.80 -10.81
C ASN A 274 23.00 -6.32 -11.50
N ARG A 275 22.30 -5.38 -10.87
CA ARG A 275 21.06 -4.79 -11.44
C ARG A 275 21.28 -4.13 -12.80
N THR A 276 22.48 -3.64 -13.11
CA THR A 276 22.77 -2.96 -14.38
C THR A 276 22.96 -3.93 -15.55
N GLN A 277 22.83 -5.25 -15.35
CA GLN A 277 22.85 -6.25 -16.43
C GLN A 277 21.46 -6.65 -16.96
N ILE A 278 20.38 -6.17 -16.36
CA ILE A 278 19.04 -6.32 -16.94
C ILE A 278 18.94 -5.27 -18.04
N CYS A 279 19.25 -5.67 -19.27
CA CYS A 279 19.61 -4.72 -20.34
C CYS A 279 18.70 -4.77 -21.55
N ASN A 280 17.79 -5.75 -21.68
CA ASN A 280 16.91 -5.82 -22.84
C ASN A 280 15.43 -5.86 -22.45
N VAL A 281 14.90 -4.73 -21.98
CA VAL A 281 13.46 -4.51 -21.92
C VAL A 281 13.01 -3.94 -23.28
N PRO A 282 12.14 -4.63 -24.04
CA PRO A 282 11.55 -4.06 -25.25
C PRO A 282 10.77 -2.80 -24.93
N ALA A 283 10.82 -1.78 -25.79
CA ALA A 283 10.11 -0.52 -25.57
C ALA A 283 8.59 -0.73 -25.40
N ALA A 284 8.02 -1.73 -26.07
CA ALA A 284 6.61 -2.11 -25.93
C ALA A 284 6.25 -2.68 -24.55
N SER A 285 7.24 -3.12 -23.77
CA SER A 285 7.05 -3.69 -22.43
C SER A 285 7.24 -2.69 -21.29
N GLU A 286 7.85 -1.52 -21.55
CA GLU A 286 8.08 -0.49 -20.54
C GLU A 286 6.78 -0.04 -19.82
N PRO A 287 5.65 0.22 -20.51
CA PRO A 287 4.41 0.64 -19.84
C PRO A 287 3.85 -0.40 -18.87
N PHE A 288 4.15 -1.68 -19.08
CA PHE A 288 3.66 -2.74 -18.21
C PHE A 288 4.43 -2.85 -16.89
N LEU A 289 5.67 -2.37 -16.83
CA LEU A 289 6.45 -2.29 -15.58
C LEU A 289 5.81 -1.32 -14.58
N GLU A 290 5.23 -0.22 -15.07
CA GLU A 290 4.49 0.75 -14.24
C GLU A 290 3.35 0.09 -13.46
N LEU A 291 2.77 -0.97 -14.00
CA LEU A 291 1.59 -1.62 -13.42
C LEU A 291 1.91 -2.33 -12.10
N PHE A 292 3.18 -2.62 -11.82
CA PHE A 292 3.64 -3.20 -10.56
C PHE A 292 3.99 -2.13 -9.50
N ILE A 293 3.88 -0.85 -9.87
CA ILE A 293 4.23 0.27 -9.00
C ILE A 293 2.94 0.94 -8.51
N PRO A 294 2.76 1.10 -7.18
CA PRO A 294 1.57 1.74 -6.62
C PRO A 294 1.31 3.10 -7.27
N ARG A 295 0.03 3.41 -7.53
CA ARG A 295 -0.39 4.65 -8.21
C ARG A 295 0.18 5.91 -7.57
N ILE A 296 0.19 5.94 -6.24
CA ILE A 296 0.74 7.06 -5.48
C ILE A 296 2.23 7.31 -5.78
N VAL A 297 2.99 6.25 -6.04
CA VAL A 297 4.41 6.37 -6.41
C VAL A 297 4.54 6.86 -7.84
N ARG A 298 3.73 6.33 -8.77
CA ARG A 298 3.73 6.78 -10.18
C ARG A 298 3.41 8.27 -10.30
N ALA A 299 2.31 8.71 -9.68
CA ALA A 299 1.91 10.12 -9.67
C ALA A 299 3.01 11.03 -9.09
N ARG A 300 3.74 10.54 -8.08
CA ARG A 300 4.84 11.28 -7.47
C ARG A 300 6.10 11.28 -8.33
N ILE A 301 6.44 10.19 -9.01
CA ILE A 301 7.60 10.15 -9.92
C ILE A 301 7.40 11.16 -11.05
N GLU A 302 6.23 11.17 -11.67
CA GLU A 302 5.87 12.13 -12.72
C GLU A 302 5.94 13.59 -12.22
N HIS A 303 5.56 13.87 -10.96
CA HIS A 303 5.68 15.21 -10.37
C HIS A 303 7.11 15.56 -9.90
N ASN A 304 7.88 14.58 -9.40
CA ASN A 304 9.24 14.78 -8.90
C ASN A 304 10.25 15.09 -10.00
N GLU A 305 9.94 14.78 -11.27
CA GLU A 305 10.68 15.27 -12.44
C GLU A 305 10.83 16.80 -12.44
N GLN A 306 9.92 17.53 -11.78
CA GLN A 306 9.96 19.00 -11.72
C GLN A 306 10.63 19.55 -10.45
N THR A 307 10.79 18.75 -9.39
CA THR A 307 11.18 19.29 -8.05
C THR A 307 12.32 18.54 -7.35
N GLY A 308 12.57 17.26 -7.65
CA GLY A 308 13.65 16.46 -7.04
C GLY A 308 13.46 16.08 -5.55
N ILE A 309 12.29 16.33 -4.95
CA ILE A 309 12.08 16.17 -3.49
C ILE A 309 11.48 14.78 -3.16
N ARG A 310 12.17 13.98 -2.33
CA ARG A 310 11.59 12.77 -1.73
C ARG A 310 10.58 13.17 -0.66
N VAL A 311 9.28 13.19 -0.98
CA VAL A 311 8.23 13.61 -0.04
C VAL A 311 7.89 12.45 0.92
N ALA A 312 8.51 12.48 2.09
CA ALA A 312 8.09 11.72 3.25
C ALA A 312 7.23 12.60 4.16
N GLU A 313 6.09 12.09 4.61
CA GLU A 313 5.13 12.88 5.39
C GLU A 313 4.57 12.09 6.56
N TYR A 314 4.27 12.79 7.65
CA TYR A 314 3.36 12.27 8.67
C TYR A 314 1.96 12.73 8.34
N ARG A 315 1.05 11.78 8.20
CA ARG A 315 -0.34 12.08 7.88
C ARG A 315 -1.28 11.23 8.70
N ARG A 316 -2.48 11.74 8.90
CA ARG A 316 -3.58 10.90 9.37
C ARG A 316 -4.00 9.97 8.23
N ALA A 317 -4.05 8.67 8.49
CA ALA A 317 -4.48 7.68 7.54
C ALA A 317 -5.34 6.60 8.21
N TYR A 318 -6.17 5.93 7.40
CA TYR A 318 -6.98 4.80 7.83
C TYR A 318 -6.37 3.54 7.25
N VAL A 319 -5.90 2.65 8.12
CA VAL A 319 -5.12 1.49 7.73
C VAL A 319 -5.99 0.25 7.85
N MET A 320 -5.98 -0.56 6.80
CA MET A 320 -6.61 -1.86 6.74
C MET A 320 -5.53 -2.92 6.47
N PHE A 321 -5.49 -3.93 7.32
CA PHE A 321 -4.84 -5.20 7.00
C PHE A 321 -5.90 -6.25 6.74
N ALA A 322 -5.82 -6.93 5.60
CA ALA A 322 -6.73 -8.00 5.23
C ALA A 322 -5.95 -9.27 4.90
N LYS A 323 -6.12 -10.34 5.68
CA LYS A 323 -5.54 -11.66 5.43
C LYS A 323 -6.56 -12.52 4.69
N ILE A 324 -6.14 -13.11 3.57
CA ILE A 324 -6.94 -14.10 2.85
C ILE A 324 -6.72 -15.47 3.50
N LEU A 325 -7.81 -16.17 3.79
CA LEU A 325 -7.82 -17.53 4.31
C LEU A 325 -8.23 -18.52 3.21
N GLY A 326 -7.85 -19.79 3.38
CA GLY A 326 -8.17 -20.85 2.43
C GLY A 326 -7.25 -20.92 1.21
N VAL A 327 -6.13 -20.16 1.22
CA VAL A 327 -5.09 -20.24 0.19
C VAL A 327 -4.14 -21.38 0.53
N ASP A 328 -4.10 -22.39 -0.34
CA ASP A 328 -3.15 -23.49 -0.28
C ASP A 328 -2.28 -23.47 -1.54
N TYR A 329 -1.02 -23.03 -1.37
CA TYR A 329 -0.07 -22.82 -2.46
C TYR A 329 0.35 -24.11 -3.18
N ASP A 330 0.06 -25.27 -2.60
CA ASP A 330 0.40 -26.56 -3.19
C ASP A 330 -0.69 -27.11 -4.10
N LYS A 331 -1.92 -26.57 -4.02
CA LYS A 331 -2.99 -26.98 -4.92
C LYS A 331 -2.78 -26.51 -6.37
N PRO A 332 -3.17 -27.32 -7.37
CA PRO A 332 -3.05 -26.94 -8.78
C PRO A 332 -3.83 -25.67 -9.17
N ASP A 333 -4.96 -25.42 -8.53
CA ASP A 333 -5.89 -24.31 -8.79
C ASP A 333 -5.56 -23.03 -8.00
N VAL A 334 -4.43 -23.02 -7.27
CA VAL A 334 -4.06 -21.88 -6.41
C VAL A 334 -3.93 -20.58 -7.20
N LEU A 335 -3.44 -20.63 -8.44
CA LEU A 335 -3.26 -19.43 -9.26
C LEU A 335 -4.61 -18.77 -9.57
N ASP A 336 -5.60 -19.55 -9.99
CA ASP A 336 -6.92 -19.04 -10.34
C ASP A 336 -7.64 -18.49 -9.09
N THR A 337 -7.58 -19.24 -7.99
CA THR A 337 -8.17 -18.86 -6.70
C THR A 337 -7.56 -17.56 -6.17
N LEU A 338 -6.22 -17.45 -6.17
CA LEU A 338 -5.51 -16.25 -5.74
C LEU A 338 -5.79 -15.08 -6.67
N ASN A 339 -5.69 -15.29 -7.98
CA ASN A 339 -5.88 -14.22 -8.96
C ASN A 339 -7.28 -13.62 -8.83
N GLU A 340 -8.32 -14.44 -8.73
CA GLU A 340 -9.68 -13.93 -8.54
C GLU A 340 -9.85 -13.26 -7.17
N SER A 341 -9.29 -13.83 -6.09
CA SER A 341 -9.33 -13.21 -4.76
C SER A 341 -8.67 -11.82 -4.75
N VAL A 342 -7.50 -11.67 -5.40
CA VAL A 342 -6.80 -10.39 -5.52
C VAL A 342 -7.61 -9.41 -6.35
N ARG A 343 -8.20 -9.84 -7.46
CA ARG A 343 -9.04 -9.00 -8.32
C ARG A 343 -10.29 -8.50 -7.60
N VAL A 344 -10.93 -9.33 -6.78
CA VAL A 344 -12.05 -8.92 -5.91
C VAL A 344 -11.60 -7.83 -4.94
N VAL A 345 -10.50 -8.04 -4.22
CA VAL A 345 -9.97 -7.04 -3.28
C VAL A 345 -9.61 -5.74 -4.00
N GLN A 346 -8.86 -5.80 -5.10
CA GLN A 346 -8.50 -4.63 -5.90
C GLN A 346 -9.74 -3.88 -6.41
N GLY A 347 -10.77 -4.59 -6.88
CA GLY A 347 -12.03 -4.01 -7.34
C GLY A 347 -12.77 -3.28 -6.24
N VAL A 348 -12.88 -3.89 -5.05
CA VAL A 348 -13.49 -3.24 -3.88
C VAL A 348 -12.70 -2.00 -3.48
N ILE A 349 -11.38 -2.14 -3.30
CA ILE A 349 -10.55 -1.01 -2.86
C ILE A 349 -10.58 0.14 -3.86
N LYS A 350 -10.58 -0.14 -5.16
CA LYS A 350 -10.80 0.87 -6.20
C LYS A 350 -12.14 1.58 -6.01
N ASN A 351 -13.23 0.83 -5.84
CA ASN A 351 -14.59 1.41 -5.73
C ASN A 351 -14.74 2.34 -4.51
N PHE A 352 -14.03 2.04 -3.43
CA PHE A 352 -14.04 2.88 -2.23
C PHE A 352 -12.92 3.94 -2.22
N GLU A 353 -12.15 4.06 -3.30
CA GLU A 353 -11.05 5.02 -3.47
C GLU A 353 -9.92 4.82 -2.45
N GLY A 354 -9.69 3.59 -2.02
CA GLY A 354 -8.53 3.20 -1.23
C GLY A 354 -7.30 2.90 -2.08
N THR A 355 -6.16 2.72 -1.42
CA THR A 355 -4.91 2.31 -2.07
C THR A 355 -4.44 0.97 -1.51
N VAL A 356 -4.30 -0.05 -2.35
CA VAL A 356 -3.50 -1.24 -2.02
C VAL A 356 -2.03 -0.81 -2.05
N LEU A 357 -1.39 -0.75 -0.89
CA LEU A 357 0.03 -0.44 -0.82
C LEU A 357 0.86 -1.66 -1.16
N ARG A 358 0.49 -2.83 -0.62
CA ARG A 358 1.19 -4.10 -0.84
C ARG A 358 0.29 -5.31 -0.66
N LEU A 359 0.55 -6.33 -1.47
CA LEU A 359 0.25 -7.73 -1.18
C LEU A 359 1.54 -8.47 -0.77
N LEU A 360 1.49 -9.23 0.32
CA LEU A 360 2.61 -10.03 0.84
C LEU A 360 2.11 -11.42 1.20
N ALA A 361 2.95 -12.44 1.05
CA ALA A 361 2.79 -13.73 1.71
C ALA A 361 3.98 -13.91 2.66
N ASP A 362 3.67 -13.99 3.95
CA ASP A 362 4.66 -14.13 5.02
C ASP A 362 4.26 -15.28 5.97
N ASP A 363 4.94 -15.38 7.11
CA ASP A 363 4.63 -16.29 8.22
C ASP A 363 3.16 -16.21 8.66
N LYS A 364 2.51 -15.06 8.43
CA LYS A 364 1.11 -14.81 8.78
C LYS A 364 0.16 -15.04 7.62
N GLY A 365 0.61 -15.59 6.48
CA GLY A 365 -0.19 -15.94 5.31
C GLY A 365 -0.29 -14.83 4.26
N THR A 366 -1.25 -14.91 3.34
CA THR A 366 -1.48 -13.92 2.27
C THR A 366 -2.18 -12.68 2.81
N ARG A 367 -1.54 -11.50 2.78
CA ARG A 367 -2.04 -10.29 3.43
C ARG A 367 -1.93 -9.07 2.54
N PHE A 368 -2.99 -8.28 2.52
CA PHE A 368 -3.02 -6.94 1.96
C PHE A 368 -2.76 -5.91 3.04
N LYS A 369 -1.98 -4.89 2.69
CA LYS A 369 -1.88 -3.63 3.40
C LYS A 369 -2.54 -2.55 2.55
N ILE A 370 -3.62 -1.99 3.06
CA ILE A 370 -4.47 -1.04 2.36
C ILE A 370 -4.53 0.24 3.19
N VAL A 371 -4.52 1.39 2.52
CA VAL A 371 -4.60 2.70 3.17
C VAL A 371 -5.62 3.59 2.47
N PHE A 372 -6.47 4.24 3.26
CA PHE A 372 -7.39 5.30 2.83
C PHE A 372 -6.93 6.65 3.36
N GLY A 373 -7.31 7.71 2.66
CA GLY A 373 -6.83 9.06 2.92
C GLY A 373 -5.37 9.24 2.51
N MET A 374 -4.98 8.75 1.33
CA MET A 374 -3.68 9.02 0.69
C MET A 374 -3.78 10.24 -0.22
N PRO A 375 -2.66 10.93 -0.58
CA PRO A 375 -2.72 12.09 -1.47
C PRO A 375 -3.44 11.76 -2.79
N GLY A 376 -4.34 12.65 -3.23
CA GLY A 376 -5.16 12.46 -4.43
C GLY A 376 -6.42 11.61 -4.23
N LEU A 377 -6.55 10.90 -3.10
CA LEU A 377 -7.70 10.05 -2.74
C LEU A 377 -8.08 10.28 -1.27
N MET A 378 -8.32 11.55 -0.92
CA MET A 378 -8.68 11.97 0.44
C MET A 378 -10.15 12.38 0.49
N HIS A 379 -10.85 11.90 1.51
CA HIS A 379 -12.26 12.20 1.67
C HIS A 379 -12.61 12.42 3.15
N GLU A 380 -13.63 13.24 3.42
CA GLU A 380 -14.15 13.42 4.78
C GLU A 380 -14.73 12.11 5.35
N ASP A 381 -15.22 11.22 4.49
CA ASP A 381 -15.84 9.92 4.81
C ASP A 381 -14.86 8.72 4.70
N ASP A 382 -13.55 8.96 4.70
CA ASP A 382 -12.52 7.89 4.61
C ASP A 382 -12.67 6.82 5.71
N ALA A 383 -13.19 7.20 6.88
CA ALA A 383 -13.45 6.24 7.97
C ALA A 383 -14.52 5.22 7.57
N SER A 384 -15.67 5.70 7.08
CA SER A 384 -16.73 4.84 6.54
C SER A 384 -16.26 4.07 5.31
N ARG A 385 -15.59 4.70 4.34
CA ARG A 385 -15.08 4.02 3.13
C ARG A 385 -14.18 2.84 3.48
N CYS A 386 -13.24 3.03 4.40
CA CYS A 386 -12.36 1.97 4.88
C CYS A 386 -13.14 0.81 5.49
N ILE A 387 -14.14 1.10 6.33
CA ILE A 387 -14.96 0.06 6.98
C ILE A 387 -15.81 -0.69 5.96
N LEU A 388 -16.54 0.04 5.10
CA LEU A 388 -17.46 -0.55 4.13
C LEU A 388 -16.71 -1.39 3.09
N ALA A 389 -15.52 -0.95 2.67
CA ALA A 389 -14.64 -1.76 1.84
C ALA A 389 -14.26 -3.09 2.52
N GLY A 390 -13.95 -3.06 3.81
CA GLY A 390 -13.64 -4.28 4.57
C GLY A 390 -14.82 -5.25 4.65
N LEU A 391 -16.02 -4.73 4.93
CA LEU A 391 -17.25 -5.53 4.96
C LEU A 391 -17.56 -6.14 3.59
N GLU A 392 -17.36 -5.38 2.51
CA GLU A 392 -17.58 -5.86 1.14
C GLU A 392 -16.58 -6.94 0.72
N ILE A 393 -15.31 -6.83 1.14
CA ILE A 393 -14.31 -7.90 0.95
C ILE A 393 -14.74 -9.20 1.64
N ILE A 394 -15.18 -9.12 2.91
CA ILE A 394 -15.65 -10.28 3.67
C ILE A 394 -16.87 -10.94 3.01
N ARG A 395 -17.76 -10.13 2.43
CA ARG A 395 -18.96 -10.60 1.74
C ARG A 395 -18.63 -11.27 0.40
N LEU A 396 -17.72 -10.70 -0.40
CA LEU A 396 -17.49 -11.12 -1.78
C LEU A 396 -16.55 -12.31 -1.93
N LEU A 397 -15.52 -12.43 -1.09
CA LEU A 397 -14.53 -13.49 -1.24
C LEU A 397 -15.12 -14.90 -1.13
N PRO A 398 -15.98 -15.23 -0.13
CA PRO A 398 -16.55 -16.57 -0.05
C PRO A 398 -17.48 -16.86 -1.25
N ALA A 399 -18.25 -15.85 -1.67
CA ALA A 399 -19.22 -15.98 -2.73
C ALA A 399 -18.60 -16.14 -4.12
N ARG A 400 -17.38 -15.63 -4.36
CA ARG A 400 -16.74 -15.62 -5.68
C ARG A 400 -15.52 -16.51 -5.80
N CYS A 401 -14.81 -16.73 -4.70
CA CYS A 401 -13.46 -17.31 -4.73
C CYS A 401 -13.33 -18.54 -3.82
N ASN A 402 -14.37 -18.89 -3.05
CA ASN A 402 -14.29 -19.91 -1.99
C ASN A 402 -13.13 -19.65 -0.99
N THR A 403 -12.74 -18.38 -0.83
CA THR A 403 -11.77 -17.90 0.15
C THR A 403 -12.47 -17.01 1.17
N GLN A 404 -11.84 -16.78 2.32
CA GLN A 404 -12.38 -15.86 3.33
C GLN A 404 -11.37 -14.75 3.60
N ALA A 405 -11.80 -13.70 4.29
CA ALA A 405 -10.89 -12.68 4.78
C ALA A 405 -11.07 -12.43 6.28
N VAL A 406 -9.96 -12.13 6.92
CA VAL A 406 -9.92 -11.55 8.26
C VAL A 406 -9.27 -10.19 8.18
N ILE A 407 -9.89 -9.18 8.82
CA ILE A 407 -9.56 -7.77 8.63
C ILE A 407 -9.33 -7.07 9.98
N GLY A 408 -8.27 -6.27 10.04
CA GLY A 408 -7.99 -5.36 11.14
C GLY A 408 -7.90 -3.92 10.65
N LEU A 409 -8.60 -3.03 11.33
CA LEU A 409 -8.71 -1.62 10.96
C LEU A 409 -8.22 -0.69 12.06
N SER A 410 -7.50 0.35 11.68
CA SER A 410 -7.11 1.41 12.60
C SER A 410 -7.12 2.78 11.92
N VAL A 411 -7.07 3.84 12.72
CA VAL A 411 -6.85 5.20 12.25
C VAL A 411 -5.85 5.90 13.14
N GLY A 412 -4.99 6.70 12.52
CA GLY A 412 -4.17 7.67 13.25
C GLY A 412 -3.04 8.23 12.41
N THR A 413 -2.10 8.90 13.05
CA THR A 413 -0.94 9.48 12.38
C THR A 413 0.06 8.38 12.03
N VAL A 414 0.44 8.31 10.76
CA VAL A 414 1.41 7.34 10.23
C VAL A 414 2.44 8.07 9.38
N PHE A 415 3.67 7.54 9.39
CA PHE A 415 4.69 7.95 8.44
C PHE A 415 4.41 7.31 7.09
N CYS A 416 4.43 8.09 6.02
CA CYS A 416 4.30 7.64 4.64
C CYS A 416 5.52 8.09 3.83
N GLY A 417 6.24 7.16 3.23
CA GLY A 417 7.47 7.47 2.51
C GLY A 417 8.13 6.27 1.85
N GLU A 418 9.24 6.52 1.16
CA GLU A 418 10.10 5.47 0.61
C GLU A 418 10.90 4.80 1.75
N ALA A 419 10.84 3.47 1.82
CA ALA A 419 11.72 2.65 2.65
C ALA A 419 12.69 1.88 1.74
N GLY A 420 13.99 2.00 2.01
CA GLY A 420 15.04 1.35 1.23
C GLY A 420 16.22 2.26 0.92
N SER A 421 16.99 1.86 -0.09
CA SER A 421 18.21 2.51 -0.56
C SER A 421 18.00 3.20 -1.92
N SER A 422 19.03 3.87 -2.40
CA SER A 422 19.08 4.38 -3.79
C SER A 422 18.92 3.27 -4.83
N ALA A 423 19.44 2.08 -4.53
CA ALA A 423 19.43 0.92 -5.41
C ALA A 423 18.12 0.13 -5.35
N ARG A 424 17.39 0.14 -4.23
CA ARG A 424 16.13 -0.59 -4.05
C ARG A 424 15.29 0.03 -2.94
N CYS A 425 14.07 0.45 -3.27
CA CYS A 425 13.15 1.01 -2.29
C CYS A 425 11.69 0.67 -2.62
N GLU A 426 10.81 0.80 -1.64
CA GLU A 426 9.37 0.75 -1.85
C GLU A 426 8.67 1.82 -1.01
N TYR A 427 7.58 2.37 -1.54
CA TYR A 427 6.73 3.24 -0.75
C TYR A 427 5.98 2.43 0.32
N THR A 428 5.94 2.94 1.54
CA THR A 428 5.34 2.29 2.70
C THR A 428 4.65 3.28 3.61
N ALA A 429 3.79 2.75 4.49
CA ALA A 429 3.28 3.43 5.66
C ALA A 429 3.81 2.75 6.93
N VAL A 430 4.39 3.45 7.90
CA VAL A 430 4.92 2.86 9.13
C VAL A 430 4.42 3.65 10.34
N GLY A 431 4.18 2.94 11.45
CA GLY A 431 3.82 3.57 12.71
C GLY A 431 2.93 2.70 13.57
N PHE A 432 2.66 3.18 14.79
CA PHE A 432 1.81 2.52 15.77
C PHE A 432 0.51 1.98 15.17
N HIS A 433 -0.25 2.84 14.49
CA HIS A 433 -1.57 2.49 13.96
C HIS A 433 -1.49 1.45 12.83
N VAL A 434 -0.42 1.44 12.03
CA VAL A 434 -0.18 0.39 11.02
C VAL A 434 -0.03 -0.97 11.70
N ASN A 435 0.79 -1.02 12.75
CA ASN A 435 1.03 -2.26 13.51
C ASN A 435 -0.21 -2.68 14.29
N LEU A 436 -0.97 -1.73 14.84
CA LEU A 436 -2.24 -2.00 15.50
C LEU A 436 -3.23 -2.67 14.54
N ALA A 437 -3.41 -2.16 13.32
CA ALA A 437 -4.30 -2.79 12.33
C ALA A 437 -3.87 -4.23 12.01
N ALA A 438 -2.57 -4.47 11.82
CA ALA A 438 -2.05 -5.83 11.58
C ALA A 438 -2.31 -6.79 12.75
N ARG A 439 -2.28 -6.31 13.99
CA ARG A 439 -2.55 -7.10 15.19
C ARG A 439 -4.05 -7.32 15.40
N LEU A 440 -4.89 -6.31 15.14
CA LEU A 440 -6.35 -6.45 15.16
C LEU A 440 -6.83 -7.47 14.14
N MET A 441 -6.19 -7.55 12.97
CA MET A 441 -6.46 -8.58 11.97
C MET A 441 -6.19 -9.99 12.53
N GLN A 442 -5.12 -10.17 13.31
CA GLN A 442 -4.84 -11.46 13.96
C GLN A 442 -5.87 -11.77 15.05
N GLN A 443 -6.22 -10.79 15.88
CA GLN A 443 -7.25 -10.94 16.91
C GLN A 443 -8.62 -11.27 16.30
N ALA A 444 -8.98 -10.64 15.18
CA ALA A 444 -10.23 -10.90 14.48
C ALA A 444 -10.33 -12.35 13.98
N SER A 445 -9.20 -13.00 13.71
CA SER A 445 -9.13 -14.41 13.34
C SER A 445 -9.37 -15.31 14.55
N GLN A 446 -8.75 -14.98 15.69
CA GLN A 446 -8.84 -15.76 16.92
C GLN A 446 -10.22 -15.69 17.57
N LEU A 447 -10.90 -14.54 17.44
CA LEU A 447 -12.24 -14.33 17.97
C LEU A 447 -13.36 -14.73 17.00
N GLU A 448 -13.02 -15.23 15.81
CA GLU A 448 -13.96 -15.59 14.73
C GLU A 448 -14.93 -14.43 14.37
N LYS A 449 -14.48 -13.19 14.55
CA LYS A 449 -15.28 -11.98 14.24
C LYS A 449 -15.10 -11.52 12.80
N GLY A 450 -14.05 -11.97 12.11
CA GLY A 450 -13.75 -11.61 10.72
C GLY A 450 -13.27 -10.17 10.52
N ILE A 451 -13.77 -9.19 11.26
CA ILE A 451 -13.34 -7.79 11.20
C ILE A 451 -13.32 -7.13 12.58
N LEU A 452 -12.22 -6.45 12.91
CA LEU A 452 -12.11 -5.64 14.13
C LEU A 452 -11.50 -4.27 13.83
N CYS A 453 -11.91 -3.26 14.60
CA CYS A 453 -11.36 -1.91 14.54
C CYS A 453 -10.99 -1.36 15.91
N SER A 454 -10.01 -0.44 15.90
CA SER A 454 -9.58 0.33 17.07
C SER A 454 -10.66 1.29 17.59
N ALA A 455 -10.64 1.62 18.88
CA ALA A 455 -11.54 2.59 19.51
C ALA A 455 -11.53 3.99 18.84
N GLU A 456 -10.38 4.43 18.33
CA GLU A 456 -10.25 5.69 17.60
C GLU A 456 -11.06 5.67 16.30
N LEU A 457 -11.02 4.56 15.56
CA LEU A 457 -11.77 4.41 14.32
C LEU A 457 -13.27 4.35 14.62
N PHE A 458 -13.68 3.59 15.63
CA PHE A 458 -15.06 3.59 16.13
C PHE A 458 -15.54 5.01 16.44
N THR A 459 -14.74 5.81 17.14
CA THR A 459 -15.12 7.17 17.56
C THR A 459 -15.36 8.12 16.39
N VAL A 460 -14.59 7.97 15.31
CA VAL A 460 -14.75 8.77 14.09
C VAL A 460 -15.93 8.25 13.26
N ALA A 461 -15.99 6.95 13.01
CA ALA A 461 -16.94 6.32 12.11
C ALA A 461 -18.37 6.23 12.68
N LYS A 462 -18.56 6.17 14.01
CA LYS A 462 -19.91 6.24 14.61
C LYS A 462 -20.65 7.54 14.29
N ARG A 463 -19.91 8.61 13.95
CA ARG A 463 -20.48 9.89 13.49
C ARG A 463 -20.85 9.88 12.00
N GLN A 464 -20.50 8.81 11.29
CA GLN A 464 -20.72 8.58 9.87
C GLN A 464 -21.67 7.40 9.63
N ALA A 465 -22.60 7.18 10.57
CA ALA A 465 -23.69 6.21 10.49
C ALA A 465 -23.29 4.72 10.43
N VAL A 466 -22.07 4.36 10.80
CA VAL A 466 -21.65 2.97 10.95
C VAL A 466 -22.12 2.40 12.29
N VAL A 467 -22.69 1.19 12.27
CA VAL A 467 -23.12 0.43 13.46
C VAL A 467 -22.01 -0.51 13.90
N PHE A 468 -21.83 -0.65 15.22
CA PHE A 468 -20.77 -1.46 15.82
C PHE A 468 -21.30 -2.38 16.93
N GLU A 469 -20.63 -3.51 17.08
CA GLU A 469 -20.63 -4.36 18.27
C GLU A 469 -19.37 -4.03 19.10
N ASN A 470 -19.53 -3.84 20.41
CA ASN A 470 -18.39 -3.74 21.32
C ASN A 470 -17.88 -5.15 21.63
N CYS A 471 -16.63 -5.43 21.32
CA CYS A 471 -16.04 -6.76 21.49
C CYS A 471 -15.17 -6.86 22.77
N GLY A 472 -15.21 -5.86 23.64
CA GLY A 472 -14.47 -5.83 24.90
C GLY A 472 -12.98 -5.50 24.70
N ASP A 473 -12.21 -5.77 25.75
CA ASP A 473 -10.78 -5.48 25.79
C ASP A 473 -9.96 -6.70 25.36
N VAL A 474 -9.03 -6.48 24.45
CA VAL A 474 -8.11 -7.52 23.96
C VAL A 474 -6.67 -7.15 24.29
N THR A 475 -5.89 -8.16 24.67
CA THR A 475 -4.46 -8.00 24.86
C THR A 475 -3.77 -8.11 23.51
N VAL A 476 -2.98 -7.10 23.15
CA VAL A 476 -2.31 -7.01 21.86
C VAL A 476 -0.80 -7.02 22.08
N LYS A 477 -0.08 -7.90 21.37
CA LYS A 477 1.39 -8.02 21.46
C LYS A 477 2.05 -6.64 21.34
N GLY A 478 2.93 -6.30 22.28
CA GLY A 478 3.66 -5.03 22.29
C GLY A 478 2.92 -3.83 22.89
N LEU A 479 1.72 -4.02 23.42
CA LEU A 479 1.04 -3.04 24.28
C LEU A 479 1.03 -3.55 25.73
N SER A 480 1.27 -2.65 26.69
CA SER A 480 1.32 -2.99 28.12
C SER A 480 -0.05 -3.13 28.77
N HIS A 481 -1.09 -2.58 28.14
CA HIS A 481 -2.47 -2.62 28.63
C HIS A 481 -3.39 -3.16 27.53
N PRO A 482 -4.45 -3.89 27.90
CA PRO A 482 -5.51 -4.26 26.97
C PRO A 482 -6.13 -3.03 26.31
N ILE A 483 -6.63 -3.22 25.09
CA ILE A 483 -7.32 -2.17 24.33
C ILE A 483 -8.74 -2.60 23.99
N THR A 484 -9.68 -1.67 24.06
CA THR A 484 -11.05 -1.91 23.64
C THR A 484 -11.13 -1.98 22.12
N VAL A 485 -11.83 -2.99 21.60
CA VAL A 485 -12.02 -3.22 20.17
C VAL A 485 -13.48 -3.35 19.80
N TYR A 486 -13.79 -2.98 18.55
CA TYR A 486 -15.15 -2.95 18.04
C TYR A 486 -15.24 -3.71 16.72
N ARG A 487 -16.35 -4.40 16.48
CA ARG A 487 -16.67 -4.99 15.18
C ARG A 487 -17.67 -4.09 14.45
N PRO A 488 -17.32 -3.54 13.26
CA PRO A 488 -18.32 -2.89 12.43
C PRO A 488 -19.32 -3.93 11.88
N LEU A 489 -20.60 -3.59 11.89
CA LEU A 489 -21.68 -4.46 11.40
C LEU A 489 -22.20 -4.01 10.03
N GLY A 490 -22.13 -2.71 9.74
CA GLY A 490 -22.64 -2.11 8.51
C GLY A 490 -23.14 -0.70 8.76
N LEU A 491 -24.03 -0.23 7.88
CA LEU A 491 -24.67 1.08 8.03
C LEU A 491 -25.95 0.98 8.85
N SER A 492 -26.27 2.04 9.58
CA SER A 492 -27.55 2.19 10.27
C SER A 492 -28.71 2.22 9.26
N SER A 493 -29.92 1.93 9.73
CA SER A 493 -31.17 1.97 8.96
C SER A 493 -31.79 3.38 8.84
N ASP A 494 -31.06 4.42 9.26
CA ASP A 494 -31.51 5.81 9.16
C ASP A 494 -31.73 6.24 7.68
N PRO A 495 -32.92 6.77 7.31
CA PRO A 495 -33.22 7.27 5.97
C PRO A 495 -32.21 8.30 5.42
N ASN A 496 -31.47 9.01 6.29
CA ASN A 496 -30.42 9.96 5.92
C ASN A 496 -29.16 9.32 5.30
N ILE A 497 -29.11 7.98 5.21
CA ILE A 497 -27.99 7.19 4.68
C ILE A 497 -28.16 6.86 3.20
N ALA A 498 -29.26 7.31 2.57
CA ALA A 498 -29.55 7.10 1.14
C ALA A 498 -28.36 7.43 0.21
N ILE A 499 -27.51 8.41 0.59
CA ILE A 499 -26.29 8.74 -0.14
C ILE A 499 -25.31 7.56 -0.19
N TYR A 500 -25.04 6.86 0.92
CA TYR A 500 -24.10 5.73 0.94
C TYR A 500 -24.68 4.47 0.29
N ILE A 501 -25.98 4.21 0.48
CA ILE A 501 -26.68 3.07 -0.14
C ILE A 501 -26.70 3.25 -1.68
N LYS A 502 -27.02 4.46 -2.16
CA LYS A 502 -27.01 4.80 -3.59
C LYS A 502 -25.58 4.83 -4.18
N ARG A 503 -24.59 5.29 -3.40
CA ARG A 503 -23.18 5.46 -3.84
C ARG A 503 -22.39 4.16 -3.91
N PHE A 504 -22.59 3.24 -2.96
CA PHE A 504 -21.76 2.04 -2.82
C PHE A 504 -22.52 0.71 -2.89
N GLY A 505 -23.86 0.72 -2.96
CA GLY A 505 -24.67 -0.51 -3.06
C GLY A 505 -24.57 -1.43 -1.85
N VAL A 506 -24.42 -0.86 -0.65
CA VAL A 506 -24.16 -1.61 0.60
C VAL A 506 -25.47 -1.97 1.31
N ASN A 507 -25.53 -3.17 1.89
CA ASN A 507 -26.68 -3.66 2.68
C ASN A 507 -26.84 -2.91 4.02
N VAL A 508 -28.08 -2.63 4.39
CA VAL A 508 -28.46 -2.01 5.68
C VAL A 508 -28.56 -3.09 6.75
N CYS A 509 -28.09 -2.81 7.98
CA CYS A 509 -28.28 -3.73 9.10
C CYS A 509 -29.71 -3.60 9.67
N ASP A 510 -30.45 -4.70 9.71
CA ASP A 510 -31.66 -4.80 10.55
C ASP A 510 -31.23 -4.86 12.02
N SER A 511 -31.74 -3.95 12.83
CA SER A 511 -31.42 -3.84 14.25
C SER A 511 -31.98 -5.03 15.04
N GLY A 512 -31.22 -6.12 15.13
CA GLY A 512 -31.43 -7.26 16.02
C GLY A 512 -30.50 -7.23 17.24
N GLU A 513 -31.01 -7.72 18.37
CA GLU A 513 -30.45 -7.61 19.73
C GLU A 513 -28.95 -7.94 19.83
N GLY A 514 -28.18 -7.02 20.42
CA GLY A 514 -26.73 -7.12 20.63
C GLY A 514 -25.91 -6.00 19.97
N ALA A 515 -26.48 -5.30 18.98
CA ALA A 515 -25.85 -4.11 18.41
C ALA A 515 -25.85 -2.95 19.41
N HIS A 516 -24.70 -2.35 19.70
CA HIS A 516 -24.63 -1.02 20.32
C HIS A 516 -24.93 0.05 19.26
N GLY A 517 -26.05 -0.11 18.55
CA GLY A 517 -26.86 1.04 18.20
C GLY A 517 -27.39 1.53 19.53
N SER A 518 -26.75 2.52 20.13
CA SER A 518 -27.47 3.37 21.06
C SER A 518 -28.76 3.71 20.33
N ARG A 519 -29.88 3.15 20.80
CA ARG A 519 -31.19 3.77 20.68
C ARG A 519 -31.10 5.01 21.54
N ALA A 520 -30.21 5.92 21.16
CA ALA A 520 -30.56 7.29 21.10
C ALA A 520 -31.84 7.25 20.27
N THR A 521 -32.98 7.26 20.97
CA THR A 521 -33.71 8.51 20.88
C THR A 521 -32.63 9.59 20.82
N MET A 522 -32.28 10.00 19.60
CA MET A 522 -31.92 11.38 19.42
C MET A 522 -33.15 12.07 20.00
N SER A 523 -33.14 12.30 21.33
CA SER A 523 -33.70 13.53 21.87
C SER A 523 -33.23 14.51 20.84
N GLU A 524 -34.18 15.07 20.11
CA GLU A 524 -33.92 16.10 19.13
C GLU A 524 -32.70 16.82 19.65
N GLY A 525 -31.58 16.62 18.95
CA GLY A 525 -30.41 17.43 19.15
C GLY A 525 -30.87 18.78 18.64
N SER A 526 -31.76 19.40 19.41
CA SER A 526 -32.05 20.79 19.40
C SER A 526 -30.65 21.34 19.38
N ILE A 527 -30.33 21.98 18.27
CA ILE A 527 -29.23 22.92 18.29
C ILE A 527 -29.80 24.02 19.18
N VAL A 528 -29.74 23.79 20.50
CA VAL A 528 -30.17 24.75 21.51
C VAL A 528 -29.27 25.96 21.26
N ASN A 529 -29.91 27.11 21.00
CA ASN A 529 -29.27 28.39 20.64
C ASN A 529 -28.80 28.60 19.18
N ARG A 530 -29.38 27.95 18.16
CA ARG A 530 -29.19 28.36 16.73
C ARG A 530 -30.47 28.45 15.91
N LEU A 531 -31.58 28.79 16.57
CA LEU A 531 -32.87 29.03 15.89
C LEU A 531 -32.77 30.08 14.77
N PRO A 532 -32.05 31.21 14.94
CA PRO A 532 -31.92 32.22 13.89
C PRO A 532 -31.25 31.68 12.61
N GLU A 533 -30.16 30.93 12.74
CA GLU A 533 -29.44 30.35 11.62
C GLU A 533 -30.29 29.26 10.92
N ARG A 534 -30.98 28.41 11.70
CA ARG A 534 -31.89 27.39 11.15
C ARG A 534 -33.03 28.02 10.37
N SER A 535 -33.68 29.06 10.90
CA SER A 535 -34.76 29.76 10.20
C SER A 535 -34.30 30.37 8.88
N LYS A 536 -33.08 30.93 8.82
CA LYS A 536 -32.49 31.45 7.58
C LYS A 536 -32.22 30.34 6.56
N ILE A 537 -31.65 29.22 6.99
CA ILE A 537 -31.41 28.05 6.13
C ILE A 537 -32.73 27.51 5.57
N THR A 538 -33.76 27.36 6.41
CA THR A 538 -35.08 26.91 6.00
C THR A 538 -35.72 27.85 4.98
N ALA A 539 -35.63 29.17 5.22
CA ALA A 539 -36.16 30.16 4.29
C ALA A 539 -35.44 30.11 2.93
N ALA A 540 -34.10 30.00 2.93
CA ALA A 540 -33.31 29.89 1.71
C ALA A 540 -33.66 28.62 0.90
N ILE A 541 -33.78 27.46 1.56
CA ILE A 541 -34.17 26.22 0.89
C ILE A 541 -35.60 26.30 0.37
N GLN A 542 -36.53 26.88 1.13
CA GLN A 542 -37.93 27.04 0.69
C GLN A 542 -38.05 28.01 -0.49
N ALA A 543 -37.22 29.05 -0.56
CA ALA A 543 -37.15 29.94 -1.72
C ALA A 543 -36.70 29.20 -2.99
N VAL A 544 -35.72 28.29 -2.88
CA VAL A 544 -35.29 27.43 -3.99
C VAL A 544 -36.40 26.47 -4.42
N VAL A 545 -37.14 25.88 -3.47
CA VAL A 545 -38.31 25.03 -3.76
C VAL A 545 -39.39 25.79 -4.51
N ASN A 546 -39.56 27.08 -4.21
CA ASN A 546 -40.56 27.94 -4.82
C ASN A 546 -40.09 28.58 -6.15
N ASP A 547 -38.89 28.22 -6.63
CA ASP A 547 -38.25 28.75 -7.84
C ASP A 547 -38.14 30.29 -7.86
N ASP A 548 -37.93 30.91 -6.68
CA ASP A 548 -37.73 32.35 -6.56
C ASP A 548 -36.30 32.72 -7.01
N GLU A 549 -36.19 33.16 -8.27
CA GLU A 549 -34.92 33.56 -8.89
C GLU A 549 -34.27 34.79 -8.23
N THR A 550 -35.00 35.54 -7.39
CA THR A 550 -34.46 36.74 -6.71
C THR A 550 -33.70 36.43 -5.42
N GLN A 551 -33.70 35.17 -4.97
CA GLN A 551 -33.13 34.75 -3.69
C GLN A 551 -31.76 34.08 -3.81
N THR A 552 -30.98 34.16 -2.73
CA THR A 552 -29.59 33.67 -2.68
C THR A 552 -29.51 32.14 -2.72
N ARG A 553 -28.81 31.57 -3.72
CA ARG A 553 -28.60 30.11 -3.88
C ARG A 553 -27.30 29.59 -3.24
N ILE A 554 -26.57 30.45 -2.54
CA ILE A 554 -25.29 30.14 -1.89
C ILE A 554 -25.41 30.41 -0.39
N LEU A 555 -25.09 29.41 0.42
CA LEU A 555 -25.01 29.52 1.87
C LEU A 555 -23.54 29.44 2.31
N VAL A 556 -23.03 30.50 2.92
CA VAL A 556 -21.68 30.56 3.46
C VAL A 556 -21.73 30.49 4.98
N PHE A 557 -21.00 29.54 5.56
CA PHE A 557 -20.89 29.35 7.00
C PHE A 557 -19.49 29.74 7.46
N GLU A 558 -19.35 30.89 8.11
CA GLU A 558 -18.07 31.39 8.63
C GLU A 558 -18.00 31.31 10.16
N GLY A 559 -16.81 31.09 10.72
CA GLY A 559 -16.57 31.15 12.17
C GLY A 559 -15.40 30.29 12.62
N GLU A 560 -15.12 30.28 13.92
CA GLU A 560 -13.98 29.57 14.51
C GLU A 560 -14.11 28.03 14.46
N LYS A 561 -12.98 27.31 14.51
CA LYS A 561 -12.96 25.85 14.55
C LYS A 561 -13.78 25.35 15.74
N GLY A 562 -14.70 24.41 15.50
CA GLY A 562 -15.59 23.88 16.55
C GLY A 562 -16.87 24.66 16.79
N SER A 563 -17.12 25.78 16.09
CA SER A 563 -18.34 26.60 16.26
C SER A 563 -19.67 25.95 15.81
N GLY A 564 -19.64 24.72 15.30
CA GLY A 564 -20.83 23.98 14.85
C GLY A 564 -21.20 24.15 13.37
N LYS A 565 -20.33 24.75 12.55
CA LYS A 565 -20.57 24.93 11.09
C LYS A 565 -20.94 23.63 10.37
N THR A 566 -20.20 22.55 10.62
CA THR A 566 -20.48 21.23 10.02
C THR A 566 -21.88 20.73 10.37
N THR A 567 -22.40 21.07 11.56
CA THR A 567 -23.76 20.73 11.98
C THR A 567 -24.81 21.56 11.22
N LEU A 568 -24.53 22.84 10.94
CA LEU A 568 -25.40 23.69 10.13
C LEU A 568 -25.43 23.26 8.66
N VAL A 569 -24.27 22.88 8.09
CA VAL A 569 -24.19 22.29 6.74
C VAL A 569 -25.02 21.02 6.67
N ARG A 570 -24.89 20.11 7.65
CA ARG A 570 -25.73 18.89 7.70
C ARG A 570 -27.22 19.21 7.80
N PHE A 571 -27.60 20.16 8.65
CA PHE A 571 -29.00 20.60 8.74
C PHE A 571 -29.53 21.11 7.40
N ALA A 572 -28.76 21.94 6.70
CA ALA A 572 -29.11 22.45 5.38
C ALA A 572 -29.25 21.32 4.34
N THR A 573 -28.28 20.41 4.27
CA THR A 573 -28.33 19.29 3.31
C THR A 573 -29.49 18.33 3.59
N THR A 574 -29.77 18.03 4.87
CA THR A 574 -30.90 17.17 5.25
C THR A 574 -32.23 17.83 4.90
N LEU A 575 -32.41 19.09 5.27
CA LEU A 575 -33.64 19.82 4.97
C LEU A 575 -33.88 19.92 3.47
N ALA A 576 -32.83 20.23 2.69
CA ALA A 576 -32.94 20.29 1.24
C ALA A 576 -33.29 18.93 0.61
N ALA A 577 -32.68 17.84 1.09
CA ALA A 577 -32.99 16.49 0.63
C ALA A 577 -34.47 16.11 0.89
N THR A 578 -35.03 16.47 2.06
CA THR A 578 -36.46 16.23 2.35
C THR A 578 -37.40 17.04 1.45
N LYS A 579 -36.88 18.09 0.80
CA LYS A 579 -37.60 18.97 -0.12
C LYS A 579 -37.26 18.72 -1.59
N GLY A 580 -36.49 17.68 -1.90
CA GLY A 580 -36.09 17.35 -3.27
C GLY A 580 -35.09 18.34 -3.89
N VAL A 581 -34.42 19.15 -3.09
CA VAL A 581 -33.44 20.15 -3.55
C VAL A 581 -32.04 19.54 -3.49
N ASN A 582 -31.33 19.58 -4.62
CA ASN A 582 -29.93 19.18 -4.67
C ASN A 582 -29.05 20.25 -4.01
N VAL A 583 -28.18 19.83 -3.10
CA VAL A 583 -27.21 20.71 -2.43
C VAL A 583 -25.81 20.22 -2.72
N HIS A 584 -25.01 21.09 -3.29
CA HIS A 584 -23.56 20.93 -3.40
C HIS A 584 -22.91 21.73 -2.29
N TYR A 585 -21.91 21.17 -1.61
CA TYR A 585 -21.21 21.88 -0.54
C TYR A 585 -19.71 21.62 -0.58
N CYS A 586 -18.96 22.60 -0.07
CA CYS A 586 -17.53 22.50 0.14
C CYS A 586 -17.16 22.97 1.55
N THR A 587 -16.01 22.51 2.03
CA THR A 587 -15.44 22.93 3.31
C THR A 587 -14.04 23.50 3.06
N GLY A 588 -13.80 24.73 3.52
CA GLY A 588 -12.48 25.34 3.56
C GLY A 588 -11.84 25.11 4.93
N SER A 589 -10.60 24.63 4.95
CA SER A 589 -9.79 24.51 6.17
C SER A 589 -8.51 25.32 5.99
N ILE A 590 -7.99 25.91 7.07
CA ILE A 590 -6.65 26.54 7.05
C ILE A 590 -5.58 25.51 6.63
N SER A 591 -5.79 24.21 6.89
CA SER A 591 -4.91 23.14 6.45
C SER A 591 -4.93 22.85 4.94
N SER A 592 -5.92 23.35 4.19
CA SER A 592 -5.98 23.26 2.73
C SER A 592 -5.57 24.56 2.03
N ALA A 593 -5.09 25.56 2.77
CA ALA A 593 -4.66 26.85 2.22
C ALA A 593 -3.46 26.74 1.27
N SER A 594 -2.64 25.69 1.40
CA SER A 594 -1.50 25.43 0.50
C SER A 594 -1.87 24.76 -0.82
N THR A 595 -3.14 24.33 -0.99
CA THR A 595 -3.62 23.64 -2.19
C THR A 595 -4.62 24.54 -2.91
N PRO A 596 -4.22 25.20 -4.02
CA PRO A 596 -5.09 26.08 -4.79
C PRO A 596 -6.40 25.39 -5.14
N TRP A 597 -7.52 26.08 -4.95
CA TRP A 597 -8.87 25.62 -5.33
C TRP A 597 -9.37 24.33 -4.65
N SER A 598 -8.64 23.79 -3.65
CA SER A 598 -9.00 22.56 -2.95
C SER A 598 -10.42 22.52 -2.36
N PRO A 599 -11.01 23.61 -1.84
CA PRO A 599 -12.40 23.59 -1.42
C PRO A 599 -13.36 23.41 -2.59
N TRP A 600 -13.07 24.04 -3.73
CA TRP A 600 -13.93 24.04 -4.92
C TRP A 600 -13.90 22.73 -5.69
N THR A 601 -12.81 21.96 -5.63
CA THR A 601 -12.72 20.65 -6.29
C THR A 601 -13.81 19.69 -5.81
N THR A 602 -14.10 19.68 -4.51
CA THR A 602 -15.17 18.83 -3.95
C THR A 602 -16.55 19.22 -4.48
N MET A 603 -16.82 20.52 -4.56
CA MET A 603 -18.09 21.04 -5.09
C MET A 603 -18.23 20.76 -6.58
N LEU A 604 -17.18 21.01 -7.36
CA LEU A 604 -17.16 20.74 -8.80
C LEU A 604 -17.30 19.23 -9.07
N PHE A 605 -16.70 18.36 -8.25
CA PHE A 605 -16.87 16.92 -8.37
C PHE A 605 -18.33 16.49 -8.21
N GLN A 606 -19.02 17.05 -7.21
CA GLN A 606 -20.44 16.81 -6.94
C GLN A 606 -21.33 17.38 -8.05
N ALA A 607 -21.04 18.59 -8.54
CA ALA A 607 -21.82 19.25 -9.58
C ALA A 607 -21.68 18.57 -10.93
N LEU A 608 -20.48 18.10 -11.26
CA LEU A 608 -20.19 17.36 -12.49
C LEU A 608 -20.69 15.92 -12.43
N MET A 609 -21.31 15.43 -11.34
CA MET A 609 -21.80 14.05 -11.22
C MET A 609 -20.78 12.99 -11.66
N PHE A 610 -19.48 13.24 -11.41
CA PHE A 610 -18.39 12.33 -11.76
C PHE A 610 -18.51 10.95 -11.11
N ASP A 611 -19.34 10.86 -10.08
CA ASP A 611 -19.76 9.63 -9.42
C ASP A 611 -20.48 8.65 -10.37
N GLU A 612 -21.20 9.15 -11.39
CA GLU A 612 -21.95 8.33 -12.35
C GLU A 612 -21.11 7.95 -13.58
N VAL A 613 -20.02 8.68 -13.83
CA VAL A 613 -19.22 8.56 -15.05
C VAL A 613 -17.85 7.99 -14.72
N ARG A 614 -17.59 6.73 -15.11
CA ARG A 614 -16.38 5.99 -14.72
C ARG A 614 -15.20 6.15 -15.66
N ARG A 615 -15.44 6.55 -16.92
CA ARG A 615 -14.38 6.68 -17.93
C ARG A 615 -13.86 8.11 -18.01
N THR A 616 -12.54 8.25 -18.10
CA THR A 616 -11.85 9.54 -18.23
C THR A 616 -12.36 10.38 -19.40
N GLU A 617 -12.57 9.78 -20.57
CA GLU A 617 -13.06 10.47 -21.78
C GLU A 617 -14.49 11.00 -21.62
N GLU A 618 -15.34 10.24 -20.92
CA GLU A 618 -16.72 10.64 -20.63
C GLU A 618 -16.73 11.77 -19.57
N ARG A 619 -15.83 11.72 -18.57
CA ARG A 619 -15.64 12.81 -17.59
C ARG A 619 -15.15 14.11 -18.26
N LEU A 620 -14.21 14.01 -19.19
CA LEU A 620 -13.73 15.15 -19.97
C LEU A 620 -14.86 15.75 -20.83
N SER A 621 -15.65 14.90 -21.47
CA SER A 621 -16.82 15.34 -22.26
C SER A 621 -17.85 16.03 -21.36
N LEU A 622 -18.04 15.55 -20.14
CA LEU A 622 -18.97 16.11 -19.17
C LEU A 622 -18.52 17.50 -18.68
N ILE A 623 -17.22 17.68 -18.39
CA ILE A 623 -16.64 19.00 -18.08
C ILE A 623 -16.94 19.99 -19.21
N VAL A 624 -16.65 19.62 -20.45
CA VAL A 624 -16.88 20.49 -21.62
C VAL A 624 -18.36 20.78 -21.82
N SER A 625 -19.24 19.81 -21.54
CA SER A 625 -20.69 19.97 -21.70
C SER A 625 -21.34 20.88 -20.65
N MET A 626 -20.77 20.95 -19.44
CA MET A 626 -21.31 21.76 -18.35
C MET A 626 -20.82 23.21 -18.36
N LEU A 627 -19.75 23.50 -19.10
CA LEU A 627 -19.24 24.86 -19.24
C LEU A 627 -20.06 25.63 -20.29
N PRO A 628 -20.47 26.87 -19.99
CA PRO A 628 -21.10 27.75 -20.96
C PRO A 628 -20.12 28.05 -22.11
N ALA A 629 -20.66 28.44 -23.28
CA ALA A 629 -19.92 28.45 -24.54
C ALA A 629 -18.64 29.31 -24.51
N ASP A 630 -18.66 30.40 -23.74
CA ASP A 630 -17.58 31.34 -23.47
C ASP A 630 -16.47 30.78 -22.56
N LEU A 631 -16.76 29.74 -21.78
CA LEU A 631 -15.82 29.12 -20.83
C LEU A 631 -15.33 27.74 -21.25
N LYS A 632 -15.78 27.20 -22.39
CA LYS A 632 -15.38 25.87 -22.86
C LYS A 632 -13.87 25.74 -23.09
N GLU A 633 -13.20 26.82 -23.48
CA GLU A 633 -11.74 26.84 -23.62
C GLU A 633 -11.00 26.71 -22.27
N MET A 634 -11.66 27.00 -21.15
CA MET A 634 -11.10 26.80 -19.80
C MET A 634 -11.35 25.39 -19.24
N ALA A 635 -11.94 24.48 -20.02
CA ALA A 635 -12.19 23.10 -19.60
C ALA A 635 -10.92 22.36 -19.14
N PHE A 636 -9.75 22.72 -19.68
CA PHE A 636 -8.48 22.14 -19.25
C PHE A 636 -8.15 22.48 -17.79
N VAL A 637 -8.48 23.68 -17.31
CA VAL A 637 -8.25 24.11 -15.92
C VAL A 637 -9.08 23.25 -14.98
N VAL A 638 -10.35 23.05 -15.32
CA VAL A 638 -11.26 22.20 -14.55
C VAL A 638 -10.81 20.74 -14.60
N ALA A 639 -10.33 20.24 -15.74
CA ALA A 639 -9.80 18.89 -15.88
C ALA A 639 -8.53 18.65 -15.04
N GLU A 640 -7.63 19.65 -14.98
CA GLU A 640 -6.40 19.59 -14.20
C GLU A 640 -6.67 19.50 -12.69
N LEU A 641 -7.70 20.19 -12.20
CA LEU A 641 -8.17 20.07 -10.81
C LEU A 641 -8.58 18.64 -10.40
N PHE A 642 -8.90 17.78 -11.38
CA PHE A 642 -9.26 16.38 -11.18
C PHE A 642 -8.17 15.39 -11.64
N GLY A 643 -6.98 15.88 -12.00
CA GLY A 643 -5.89 15.05 -12.49
C GLY A 643 -6.18 14.39 -13.85
N LEU A 644 -7.11 14.94 -14.65
CA LEU A 644 -7.46 14.42 -15.97
C LEU A 644 -6.58 15.10 -17.03
N LYS A 645 -5.93 14.31 -17.89
CA LYS A 645 -5.13 14.84 -19.01
C LYS A 645 -6.06 15.31 -20.14
N PHE A 646 -6.15 16.62 -20.36
CA PHE A 646 -6.91 17.25 -21.45
C PHE A 646 -6.04 17.30 -22.72
N THR A 647 -6.39 16.53 -23.77
CA THR A 647 -5.54 16.37 -24.97
C THR A 647 -5.78 17.39 -26.08
N GLY A 648 -6.60 18.42 -25.83
CA GLY A 648 -6.83 19.53 -26.75
C GLY A 648 -6.64 20.87 -26.05
N ALA A 649 -5.40 21.33 -25.90
CA ALA A 649 -5.16 22.73 -25.57
C ALA A 649 -5.21 23.57 -26.86
N PRO A 650 -5.79 24.78 -26.86
CA PRO A 650 -5.54 25.74 -27.93
C PRO A 650 -4.04 26.04 -27.95
N SER A 651 -3.44 26.00 -29.14
CA SER A 651 -2.18 26.67 -29.41
C SER A 651 -2.40 28.14 -29.14
N ASP A 652 -2.03 28.63 -27.96
CA ASP A 652 -1.57 30.00 -27.68
C ASP A 652 -1.49 30.21 -26.16
N ARG A 653 -0.35 29.81 -25.57
CA ARG A 653 0.00 30.13 -24.17
C ARG A 653 0.43 31.60 -23.99
N GLU A 654 0.41 32.43 -25.02
CA GLU A 654 0.98 33.79 -24.96
C GLU A 654 0.01 34.88 -24.47
N ASN A 655 -1.30 34.64 -24.39
CA ASN A 655 -2.26 35.69 -23.97
C ASN A 655 -2.70 35.66 -22.50
N ALA A 656 -2.19 34.73 -21.68
CA ALA A 656 -2.55 34.62 -20.27
C ALA A 656 -1.77 35.58 -19.33
N SER A 657 -1.04 36.56 -19.87
CA SER A 657 -0.36 37.60 -19.08
C SER A 657 -1.25 38.80 -18.71
N GLY A 658 -2.54 38.80 -19.09
CA GLY A 658 -3.45 39.93 -18.86
C GLY A 658 -4.15 40.01 -17.50
N PHE A 659 -4.09 38.97 -16.66
CA PHE A 659 -4.73 38.95 -15.33
C PHE A 659 -3.70 38.99 -14.20
N ARG A 660 -2.86 40.03 -14.20
CA ARG A 660 -2.21 40.50 -12.98
C ARG A 660 -2.31 42.02 -12.93
N ASN A 661 -2.87 42.49 -11.82
CA ASN A 661 -3.18 43.86 -11.43
C ASN A 661 -4.49 44.41 -12.02
N ASP A 662 -5.54 44.37 -11.20
CA ASP A 662 -5.97 45.60 -10.51
C ASP A 662 -6.78 45.27 -9.24
N SER A 663 -6.34 45.90 -8.15
CA SER A 663 -6.95 46.17 -6.82
C SER A 663 -7.93 45.16 -6.20
#